data_AF-A0A9R0U8T8-F1
#
_entry.id   AF-A0A9R0U8T8-F1
#
_cell.length_a   1.000
_cell.length_b   1.000
_cell.length_c   1.000
_cell.angle_alpha   90.00
_cell.angle_beta   90.00
_cell.angle_gamma   90.00
#
_symmetry.space_group_name_H-M   'P 1'
#
loop_
_entity.id
_entity.type
_entity.pdbx_description
1 polymer ?
#
loop_
_entity_poly.entity_id
_entity_poly.type
_entity_poly.pdbx_seq_one_letter_code
_entity_poly.pdbx_strand_id
1 'polypeptide(L)'
;MVWDNDQENFEVNLRMSGPESLDQMEFLRHAITIDADALRAAHADEDEYGARLTGMIFSQPKIEKYYRDAIRAAGTESVHFRIHLNGPARFHQVRWESLRAPGKDGRPIATSGNVLLSRYLSGENWPLIPSKPFRERRALIVVAAPADVEQYKDLAPVDRAAEVARATSSLADYRSDVLGHATLDEIIRRMEKTPYEVLYLVAHGWLTEDVPRLLLENADGNGDVVDARRLAERVHAMAHKPTLAMLVSCQSADPGENPASADSGALAGLGPRLSEAGIPAVVAMQGNIAMATAEKFVKQFFDVFKNDAAVDVAMAKARAAVRTQPDWWAPVLFSRLRSGRAYHKPEFTTLAGETWDDLKLLLERHRVTPVLGPGLADGILGTRAEIARRWALRWQMPIAWHGRSNLAQVAQFLRVTKKSGMVPHYLTEFLMTDLLERVETAGHDNRDDPFVNLPSRLLTGSDPVPIIQEVGKRMRSRDAADPYRVAAALKSRIFVTTGWTGLLQDALQEAGFRPRTMCYPWYPESRSRDIEGVPLEAWPPPTVEEPWVCHLFGRLAEPESLVLTEDDYFAWLSAWIGKRNQLPETLSELSTALSVRPLLFVGYQLRDWDFQVLFQGIQNFGGQGMLNNLNVGVQLMPEVDVIEPEAAQRYLESALKDVRIFWSDTKTFMKTLREKAELET
;
A
#
# COMPACT_ATOMS: atom_id res chain seq x y z
N MET A 1 -9.38 6.53 -21.89
CA MET A 1 -9.83 7.60 -22.79
C MET A 1 -8.95 8.81 -22.54
N VAL A 2 -8.22 9.25 -23.56
CA VAL A 2 -7.34 10.43 -23.50
C VAL A 2 -7.85 11.44 -24.53
N TRP A 3 -8.09 12.68 -24.09
CA TRP A 3 -8.63 13.74 -24.93
C TRP A 3 -7.56 14.32 -25.85
N ASP A 4 -7.86 14.40 -27.15
CA ASP A 4 -7.08 15.11 -28.14
C ASP A 4 -7.70 16.51 -28.36
N ASN A 5 -6.94 17.56 -28.03
CA ASN A 5 -7.39 18.95 -28.18
C ASN A 5 -7.54 19.38 -29.64
N ASP A 6 -6.73 18.84 -30.55
CA ASP A 6 -6.72 19.26 -31.96
C ASP A 6 -7.89 18.65 -32.73
N GLN A 7 -8.30 17.43 -32.35
CA GLN A 7 -9.37 16.69 -33.02
C GLN A 7 -10.71 16.71 -32.28
N GLU A 8 -10.75 17.32 -31.09
CA GLU A 8 -11.91 17.36 -30.20
C GLU A 8 -12.56 15.99 -29.97
N ASN A 9 -11.74 14.96 -29.76
CA ASN A 9 -12.19 13.57 -29.58
C ASN A 9 -11.35 12.82 -28.52
N PHE A 10 -11.71 11.57 -28.24
CA PHE A 10 -10.98 10.71 -27.32
C PHE A 10 -10.28 9.55 -28.02
N GLU A 11 -8.99 9.42 -27.79
CA GLU A 11 -8.27 8.17 -28.01
C GLU A 11 -8.64 7.15 -26.94
N VAL A 12 -8.91 5.91 -27.36
CA VAL A 12 -9.37 4.83 -26.47
C VAL A 12 -8.41 3.66 -26.52
N ASN A 13 -7.95 3.28 -25.34
CA ASN A 13 -7.16 2.08 -25.10
C ASN A 13 -8.00 1.12 -24.26
N LEU A 14 -8.02 -0.15 -24.67
CA LEU A 14 -8.76 -1.22 -24.02
C LEU A 14 -7.76 -2.17 -23.35
N ARG A 15 -7.97 -2.47 -22.07
CA ARG A 15 -7.10 -3.36 -21.29
C ARG A 15 -7.91 -4.31 -20.40
N MET A 16 -7.52 -5.59 -20.40
CA MET A 16 -8.19 -6.67 -19.71
C MET A 16 -7.13 -7.63 -19.17
N SER A 17 -7.28 -7.96 -17.91
CA SER A 17 -6.36 -8.84 -17.19
C SER A 17 -7.21 -9.87 -16.43
N GLY A 18 -7.04 -11.15 -16.74
CA GLY A 18 -7.73 -12.26 -16.07
C GLY A 18 -6.78 -13.10 -15.21
N PRO A 19 -7.29 -14.08 -14.44
CA PRO A 19 -6.47 -15.02 -13.66
C PRO A 19 -5.55 -15.87 -14.54
N GLU A 20 -6.00 -16.21 -15.76
CA GLU A 20 -5.27 -17.09 -16.70
C GLU A 20 -4.83 -16.39 -17.99
N SER A 21 -5.14 -15.10 -18.18
CA SER A 21 -4.80 -14.37 -19.40
C SER A 21 -3.59 -13.46 -19.22
N LEU A 22 -2.67 -13.51 -20.18
CA LEU A 22 -1.71 -12.41 -20.40
C LEU A 22 -2.49 -11.10 -20.55
N ASP A 23 -1.92 -10.01 -20.05
CA ASP A 23 -2.52 -8.67 -20.13
C ASP A 23 -2.78 -8.30 -21.60
N GLN A 24 -4.05 -8.28 -22.00
CA GLN A 24 -4.46 -8.00 -23.37
C GLN A 24 -4.68 -6.51 -23.51
N MET A 25 -3.79 -5.84 -24.24
CA MET A 25 -3.90 -4.42 -24.56
C MET A 25 -4.25 -4.25 -26.04
N GLU A 26 -5.38 -3.60 -26.31
CA GLU A 26 -5.79 -3.23 -27.65
C GLU A 26 -5.82 -1.71 -27.80
N PHE A 27 -5.10 -1.22 -28.81
CA PHE A 27 -5.14 0.17 -29.24
C PHE A 27 -6.20 0.33 -30.33
N LEU A 28 -7.16 1.23 -30.12
CA LEU A 28 -8.11 1.58 -31.18
C LEU A 28 -7.44 2.54 -32.16
N ARG A 29 -7.62 2.27 -33.46
CA ARG A 29 -7.14 3.16 -34.54
C ARG A 29 -8.04 4.39 -34.74
N HIS A 30 -9.26 4.37 -34.20
CA HIS A 30 -10.25 5.42 -34.38
C HIS A 30 -10.65 5.98 -33.02
N ALA A 31 -10.65 7.31 -32.91
CA ALA A 31 -11.13 8.02 -31.74
C ALA A 31 -12.66 7.92 -31.62
N ILE A 32 -13.16 8.22 -30.41
CA ILE A 32 -14.60 8.35 -30.13
C ILE A 32 -14.92 9.82 -29.83
N THR A 33 -16.05 10.28 -30.34
CA THR A 33 -16.58 11.62 -30.04
C THR A 33 -17.70 11.49 -29.02
N ILE A 34 -17.63 12.29 -27.95
CA ILE A 34 -18.67 12.37 -26.93
C ILE A 34 -19.35 13.72 -27.06
N ASP A 35 -20.58 13.73 -27.54
CA ASP A 35 -21.38 14.94 -27.67
C ASP A 35 -22.03 15.27 -26.32
N ALA A 36 -21.32 16.08 -25.53
CA ALA A 36 -21.77 16.49 -24.19
C ALA A 36 -23.05 17.33 -24.23
N ASP A 37 -23.29 18.08 -25.32
CA ASP A 37 -24.49 18.92 -25.45
C ASP A 37 -25.72 18.09 -25.77
N ALA A 38 -25.60 17.09 -26.65
CA ALA A 38 -26.66 16.11 -26.91
C ALA A 38 -27.00 15.27 -25.68
N LEU A 39 -26.01 14.96 -24.85
CA LEU A 39 -26.23 14.30 -23.55
C LEU A 39 -26.94 15.24 -22.57
N ARG A 40 -26.53 16.51 -22.48
CA ARG A 40 -27.17 17.51 -21.61
C ARG A 40 -28.64 17.71 -21.96
N ALA A 41 -28.99 17.70 -23.24
CA ALA A 41 -30.38 17.79 -23.71
C ALA A 41 -31.26 16.62 -23.22
N ALA A 42 -30.66 15.45 -22.93
CA ALA A 42 -31.37 14.26 -22.45
C ALA A 42 -31.36 14.12 -20.91
N HIS A 43 -30.89 15.10 -20.14
CA HIS A 43 -30.79 14.99 -18.67
C HIS A 43 -32.09 14.67 -17.93
N ALA A 44 -33.24 15.00 -18.54
CA ALA A 44 -34.57 14.76 -17.99
C ALA A 44 -35.04 13.30 -18.13
N ASP A 45 -34.48 12.53 -19.07
CA ASP A 45 -34.83 11.14 -19.31
C ASP A 45 -33.56 10.27 -19.21
N GLU A 46 -33.45 9.55 -18.10
CA GLU A 46 -32.29 8.70 -17.80
C GLU A 46 -32.16 7.51 -18.76
N ASP A 47 -33.27 7.00 -19.29
CA ASP A 47 -33.24 5.92 -20.28
C ASP A 47 -32.69 6.42 -21.62
N GLU A 48 -33.17 7.58 -22.07
CA GLU A 48 -32.69 8.25 -23.27
C GLU A 48 -31.21 8.66 -23.14
N TYR A 49 -30.82 9.25 -22.00
CA TYR A 49 -29.44 9.64 -21.71
C TYR A 49 -28.50 8.44 -21.83
N GLY A 50 -28.83 7.35 -21.13
CA GLY A 50 -28.02 6.13 -21.15
C GLY A 50 -27.94 5.51 -22.55
N ALA A 51 -29.04 5.53 -23.32
CA ALA A 51 -29.05 5.02 -24.70
C ALA A 51 -28.15 5.85 -25.63
N ARG A 52 -28.20 7.18 -25.54
CA ARG A 52 -27.34 8.09 -26.31
C ARG A 52 -25.87 7.89 -25.98
N LEU A 53 -25.51 7.85 -24.68
CA LEU A 53 -24.14 7.60 -24.24
C LEU A 53 -23.62 6.25 -24.73
N THR A 54 -24.45 5.21 -24.63
CA THR A 54 -24.13 3.86 -25.10
C THR A 54 -23.91 3.85 -26.61
N GLY A 55 -24.74 4.56 -27.38
CA GLY A 55 -24.59 4.71 -28.83
C GLY A 55 -23.28 5.40 -29.22
N MET A 56 -22.84 6.41 -28.45
CA MET A 56 -21.55 7.09 -28.69
C MET A 56 -20.36 6.15 -28.43
N ILE A 57 -20.35 5.42 -27.30
CA ILE A 57 -19.25 4.53 -26.90
C ILE A 57 -19.16 3.27 -27.77
N PHE A 58 -20.29 2.60 -27.99
CA PHE A 58 -20.33 1.34 -28.74
C PHE A 58 -20.54 1.54 -30.25
N SER A 59 -20.52 2.79 -30.74
CA SER A 59 -20.41 3.08 -32.18
C SER A 59 -19.19 2.41 -32.83
N GLN A 60 -18.14 2.17 -32.04
CA GLN A 60 -16.96 1.42 -32.42
C GLN A 60 -17.17 -0.09 -32.14
N PRO A 61 -17.31 -0.95 -33.16
CA PRO A 61 -17.61 -2.38 -32.96
C PRO A 61 -16.57 -3.14 -32.15
N LYS A 62 -15.32 -2.63 -32.13
CA LYS A 62 -14.23 -3.19 -31.33
C LYS A 62 -14.50 -3.04 -29.83
N ILE A 63 -14.99 -1.90 -29.37
CA ILE A 63 -15.31 -1.67 -27.95
C ILE A 63 -16.45 -2.62 -27.52
N GLU A 64 -17.47 -2.78 -28.37
CA GLU A 64 -18.59 -3.70 -28.11
C GLU A 64 -18.13 -5.15 -27.99
N LYS A 65 -17.33 -5.61 -28.97
CA LYS A 65 -16.75 -6.96 -28.95
C LYS A 65 -15.92 -7.17 -27.68
N TYR A 66 -15.04 -6.23 -27.37
CA TYR A 66 -14.16 -6.28 -26.21
C TYR A 66 -14.92 -6.42 -24.91
N TYR A 67 -15.95 -5.60 -24.71
CA TYR A 67 -16.84 -5.69 -23.56
C TYR A 67 -17.50 -7.07 -23.45
N ARG A 68 -18.06 -7.58 -24.56
CA ARG A 68 -18.72 -8.90 -24.56
C ARG A 68 -17.76 -10.03 -24.24
N ASP A 69 -16.54 -9.99 -24.77
CA ASP A 69 -15.52 -11.01 -24.52
C ASP A 69 -15.08 -10.96 -23.04
N ALA A 70 -14.92 -9.77 -22.45
CA ALA A 70 -14.60 -9.60 -21.04
C ALA A 70 -15.70 -10.15 -20.11
N ILE A 71 -16.97 -9.82 -20.37
CA ILE A 71 -18.10 -10.35 -19.59
C ILE A 71 -18.22 -11.87 -19.76
N ARG A 72 -18.00 -12.40 -20.97
CA ARG A 72 -18.03 -13.85 -21.21
C ARG A 72 -16.91 -14.57 -20.46
N ALA A 73 -15.70 -14.01 -20.48
CA ALA A 73 -14.53 -14.58 -19.81
C ALA A 73 -14.69 -14.63 -18.29
N ALA A 74 -15.35 -13.65 -17.70
CA ALA A 74 -15.58 -13.61 -16.25
C ALA A 74 -16.61 -14.65 -15.77
N GLY A 75 -17.57 -15.05 -16.62
CA GLY A 75 -18.59 -16.02 -16.24
C GLY A 75 -19.44 -15.53 -15.06
N THR A 76 -19.31 -16.19 -13.91
CA THR A 76 -19.99 -15.82 -12.66
C THR A 76 -19.19 -14.89 -11.77
N GLU A 77 -17.91 -14.67 -12.07
CA GLU A 77 -17.04 -13.79 -11.30
C GLU A 77 -17.39 -12.31 -11.53
N SER A 78 -17.00 -11.47 -10.57
CA SER A 78 -17.19 -10.02 -10.69
C SER A 78 -16.17 -9.42 -11.66
N VAL A 79 -16.62 -8.48 -12.49
CA VAL A 79 -15.79 -7.74 -13.45
C VAL A 79 -15.54 -6.33 -12.94
N HIS A 80 -14.28 -5.98 -12.71
CA HIS A 80 -13.88 -4.60 -12.41
C HIS A 80 -13.92 -3.77 -13.70
N PHE A 81 -14.97 -2.97 -13.87
CA PHE A 81 -15.14 -2.09 -15.02
C PHE A 81 -14.58 -0.70 -14.69
N ARG A 82 -13.41 -0.37 -15.22
CA ARG A 82 -12.67 0.84 -14.87
C ARG A 82 -12.63 1.82 -16.03
N ILE A 83 -13.17 3.01 -15.80
CA ILE A 83 -13.15 4.10 -16.77
C ILE A 83 -11.98 5.02 -16.43
N HIS A 84 -10.93 4.97 -17.25
CA HIS A 84 -9.82 5.92 -17.18
C HIS A 84 -10.15 7.10 -18.09
N LEU A 85 -10.40 8.27 -17.50
CA LEU A 85 -10.73 9.49 -18.22
C LEU A 85 -9.65 10.54 -17.97
N ASN A 86 -8.92 10.90 -19.03
CA ASN A 86 -8.02 12.06 -19.04
C ASN A 86 -8.57 13.04 -20.08
N GLY A 87 -9.24 14.09 -19.62
CA GLY A 87 -9.84 15.10 -20.49
C GLY A 87 -10.45 16.27 -19.72
N PRO A 88 -11.02 17.27 -20.43
CA PRO A 88 -11.62 18.46 -19.83
C PRO A 88 -12.70 18.17 -18.77
N ALA A 89 -12.82 19.06 -17.78
CA ALA A 89 -13.73 18.91 -16.63
C ALA A 89 -15.20 18.60 -17.03
N ARG A 90 -15.68 19.17 -18.13
CA ARG A 90 -17.02 18.90 -18.69
C ARG A 90 -17.31 17.41 -18.93
N PHE A 91 -16.30 16.59 -19.24
CA PHE A 91 -16.49 15.15 -19.46
C PHE A 91 -16.57 14.35 -18.15
N HIS A 92 -16.11 14.92 -17.03
CA HIS A 92 -16.38 14.35 -15.71
C HIS A 92 -17.84 14.58 -15.26
N GLN A 93 -18.57 15.49 -15.91
CA GLN A 93 -20.01 15.70 -15.69
C GLN A 93 -20.90 14.72 -16.48
N VAL A 94 -20.33 13.94 -17.40
CA VAL A 94 -21.08 12.88 -18.08
C VAL A 94 -21.45 11.81 -17.04
N ARG A 95 -22.70 11.33 -17.08
CA ARG A 95 -23.18 10.25 -16.21
C ARG A 95 -22.70 8.91 -16.76
N TRP A 96 -21.41 8.62 -16.60
CA TRP A 96 -20.77 7.39 -17.10
C TRP A 96 -21.42 6.12 -16.55
N GLU A 97 -22.01 6.21 -15.36
CA GLU A 97 -22.75 5.17 -14.68
C GLU A 97 -24.00 4.73 -15.46
N SER A 98 -24.56 5.63 -16.28
CA SER A 98 -25.72 5.42 -17.16
C SER A 98 -25.40 4.57 -18.40
N LEU A 99 -24.14 4.18 -18.61
CA LEU A 99 -23.74 3.33 -19.72
C LEU A 99 -24.47 1.97 -19.66
N ARG A 100 -24.99 1.52 -20.80
CA ARG A 100 -25.79 0.29 -20.92
C ARG A 100 -25.01 -0.82 -21.59
N ALA A 101 -25.33 -2.06 -21.24
CA ALA A 101 -24.74 -3.22 -21.88
C ALA A 101 -25.19 -3.29 -23.37
N PRO A 102 -24.25 -3.47 -24.32
CA PRO A 102 -24.58 -3.52 -25.74
C PRO A 102 -25.34 -4.80 -26.10
N GLY A 103 -26.56 -4.66 -26.63
CA GLY A 103 -27.43 -5.77 -27.02
C GLY A 103 -28.90 -5.46 -26.76
N LYS A 104 -29.79 -6.45 -26.97
CA LYS A 104 -31.25 -6.26 -26.90
C LYS A 104 -31.78 -5.90 -25.51
N ASP A 105 -31.10 -6.32 -24.44
CA ASP A 105 -31.60 -6.11 -23.07
C ASP A 105 -31.28 -4.70 -22.52
N GLY A 106 -30.29 -4.00 -23.09
CA GLY A 106 -30.01 -2.58 -22.81
C GLY A 106 -29.90 -2.16 -21.35
N ARG A 107 -29.56 -3.08 -20.44
CA ARG A 107 -29.56 -2.80 -18.98
C ARG A 107 -28.38 -1.92 -18.58
N PRO A 108 -28.54 -0.99 -17.63
CA PRO A 108 -27.43 -0.19 -17.12
C PRO A 108 -26.35 -1.06 -16.47
N ILE A 109 -25.10 -0.90 -16.93
CA ILE A 109 -23.94 -1.71 -16.51
C ILE A 109 -23.69 -1.54 -15.00
N ALA A 110 -23.76 -0.30 -14.51
CA ALA A 110 -23.44 0.04 -13.12
C ALA A 110 -24.43 -0.55 -12.09
N THR A 111 -25.61 -1.01 -12.53
CA THR A 111 -26.61 -1.66 -11.66
C THR A 111 -26.49 -3.19 -11.66
N SER A 112 -25.59 -3.75 -12.48
CA SER A 112 -25.34 -5.18 -12.52
C SER A 112 -24.52 -5.61 -11.30
N GLY A 113 -25.01 -6.58 -10.54
CA GLY A 113 -24.36 -7.02 -9.29
C GLY A 113 -22.97 -7.66 -9.48
N ASN A 114 -22.62 -8.06 -10.70
CA ASN A 114 -21.33 -8.63 -11.08
C ASN A 114 -20.42 -7.63 -11.80
N VAL A 115 -20.78 -6.34 -11.89
CA VAL A 115 -19.92 -5.32 -12.50
C VAL A 115 -19.56 -4.25 -11.47
N LEU A 116 -18.27 -4.16 -11.16
CA LEU A 116 -17.70 -3.23 -10.19
C LEU A 116 -17.20 -1.99 -10.95
N LEU A 117 -18.10 -1.04 -11.17
CA LEU A 117 -17.80 0.17 -11.95
C LEU A 117 -17.14 1.24 -11.08
N SER A 118 -15.98 1.75 -11.55
CA SER A 118 -15.29 2.91 -10.96
C SER A 118 -14.69 3.82 -12.03
N ARG A 119 -14.61 5.12 -11.71
CA ARG A 119 -13.82 6.10 -12.46
C ARG A 119 -12.41 6.07 -11.92
N TYR A 120 -11.49 5.50 -12.69
CA TYR A 120 -10.14 5.23 -12.24
C TYR A 120 -9.21 6.39 -12.58
N LEU A 121 -8.47 6.86 -11.58
CA LEU A 121 -7.56 7.99 -11.71
C LEU A 121 -6.11 7.52 -11.67
N SER A 122 -5.33 7.94 -12.66
CA SER A 122 -3.88 7.77 -12.68
C SER A 122 -3.22 9.04 -12.16
N GLY A 123 -2.26 8.94 -11.24
CA GLY A 123 -1.45 10.08 -10.82
C GLY A 123 -0.06 9.63 -10.37
N GLU A 124 0.90 10.54 -10.37
CA GLU A 124 2.33 10.28 -10.19
C GLU A 124 2.72 9.97 -8.73
N ASN A 125 1.88 10.38 -7.77
CA ASN A 125 2.08 10.14 -6.34
C ASN A 125 1.20 8.98 -5.84
N TRP A 126 1.82 7.87 -5.45
CA TRP A 126 1.16 6.69 -4.90
C TRP A 126 1.46 6.60 -3.39
N PRO A 127 0.55 7.06 -2.51
CA PRO A 127 0.68 6.75 -1.09
C PRO A 127 0.45 5.25 -0.87
N LEU A 128 1.20 4.67 0.07
CA LEU A 128 1.01 3.28 0.53
C LEU A 128 -0.45 3.10 1.01
N ILE A 129 -1.16 2.09 0.51
CA ILE A 129 -2.43 1.64 1.09
C ILE A 129 -2.04 0.96 2.42
N PRO A 130 -2.70 1.30 3.53
CA PRO A 130 -2.35 0.69 4.81
C PRO A 130 -2.45 -0.84 4.78
N SER A 131 -1.43 -1.53 5.32
CA SER A 131 -1.43 -2.98 5.48
C SER A 131 -2.42 -3.50 6.55
N LYS A 132 -3.07 -2.58 7.28
CA LYS A 132 -4.05 -2.88 8.33
C LYS A 132 -5.25 -1.94 8.24
N PRO A 133 -6.48 -2.43 8.49
CA PRO A 133 -7.55 -1.55 8.92
C PRO A 133 -7.10 -0.80 10.18
N PHE A 134 -7.52 0.46 10.34
CA PHE A 134 -7.19 1.24 11.53
C PHE A 134 -7.53 0.43 12.80
N ARG A 135 -6.63 0.44 13.80
CA ARG A 135 -6.83 -0.27 15.08
C ARG A 135 -8.17 0.09 15.74
N GLU A 136 -8.67 1.29 15.47
CA GLU A 136 -10.03 1.74 15.75
C GLU A 136 -10.64 2.29 14.46
N ARG A 137 -11.82 1.80 14.06
CA ARG A 137 -12.60 2.36 12.95
C ARG A 137 -13.10 3.74 13.34
N ARG A 138 -12.46 4.80 12.85
CA ARG A 138 -12.84 6.19 13.16
C ARG A 138 -13.38 6.89 11.94
N ALA A 139 -14.48 7.62 12.12
CA ALA A 139 -15.06 8.47 11.09
C ALA A 139 -15.12 9.92 11.58
N LEU A 140 -14.80 10.86 10.69
CA LEU A 140 -15.05 12.28 10.91
C LEU A 140 -16.32 12.66 10.15
N ILE A 141 -17.36 13.04 10.88
CA ILE A 141 -18.63 13.51 10.31
C ILE A 141 -18.63 15.04 10.30
N VAL A 142 -18.77 15.60 9.11
CA VAL A 142 -18.80 17.04 8.86
C VAL A 142 -20.09 17.36 8.14
N VAL A 143 -20.92 18.23 8.74
CA VAL A 143 -22.17 18.70 8.13
C VAL A 143 -22.16 20.21 8.12
N ALA A 144 -22.04 20.79 6.92
CA ALA A 144 -22.18 22.22 6.71
C ALA A 144 -23.66 22.59 6.59
N ALA A 145 -24.13 23.39 7.54
CA ALA A 145 -25.48 23.91 7.62
C ALA A 145 -25.41 25.40 8.02
N PRO A 146 -24.92 26.28 7.12
CA PRO A 146 -24.77 27.70 7.41
C PRO A 146 -26.13 28.33 7.72
N ALA A 147 -26.14 29.25 8.70
CA ALA A 147 -27.36 29.87 9.19
C ALA A 147 -28.03 30.83 8.19
N ASP A 148 -27.28 31.29 7.18
CA ASP A 148 -27.67 32.27 6.16
C ASP A 148 -27.71 31.66 4.74
N VAL A 149 -27.97 30.35 4.64
CA VAL A 149 -28.03 29.61 3.38
C VAL A 149 -29.00 30.23 2.36
N GLU A 150 -30.07 30.89 2.83
CA GLU A 150 -31.05 31.58 1.97
C GLU A 150 -30.47 32.78 1.20
N GLN A 151 -29.30 33.30 1.58
CA GLN A 151 -28.59 34.33 0.82
C GLN A 151 -27.98 33.77 -0.47
N TYR A 152 -27.82 32.44 -0.56
CA TYR A 152 -27.26 31.75 -1.70
C TYR A 152 -28.38 31.24 -2.60
N LYS A 153 -28.33 31.67 -3.86
CA LYS A 153 -29.36 31.33 -4.84
C LYS A 153 -29.42 29.82 -5.08
N ASP A 154 -30.64 29.27 -5.12
CA ASP A 154 -30.93 27.88 -5.48
C ASP A 154 -30.35 26.82 -4.52
N LEU A 155 -29.97 27.21 -3.28
CA LEU A 155 -29.55 26.29 -2.22
C LEU A 155 -30.64 26.13 -1.15
N ALA A 156 -30.83 24.89 -0.70
CA ALA A 156 -31.84 24.56 0.28
C ALA A 156 -31.23 24.40 1.69
N PRO A 157 -31.96 24.70 2.77
CA PRO A 157 -31.42 24.55 4.12
C PRO A 157 -31.14 23.08 4.46
N VAL A 158 -30.00 22.85 5.12
CA VAL A 158 -29.57 21.52 5.58
C VAL A 158 -29.99 21.34 7.03
N ASP A 159 -30.81 20.34 7.32
CA ASP A 159 -31.11 19.94 8.71
C ASP A 159 -29.91 19.18 9.28
N ARG A 160 -29.04 19.92 9.95
CA ARG A 160 -27.84 19.38 10.58
C ARG A 160 -28.13 18.20 11.51
N ALA A 161 -29.17 18.30 12.33
CA ALA A 161 -29.46 17.25 13.32
C ALA A 161 -29.88 15.95 12.61
N ALA A 162 -30.71 16.07 11.59
CA ALA A 162 -31.14 14.93 10.79
C ALA A 162 -29.98 14.31 9.99
N GLU A 163 -29.10 15.12 9.39
CA GLU A 163 -27.93 14.61 8.67
C GLU A 163 -26.91 13.93 9.58
N VAL A 164 -26.62 14.53 10.74
CA VAL A 164 -25.72 13.91 11.73
C VAL A 164 -26.31 12.59 12.21
N ALA A 165 -27.63 12.52 12.45
CA ALA A 165 -28.29 11.27 12.84
C ALA A 165 -28.20 10.19 11.75
N ARG A 166 -28.44 10.55 10.48
CA ARG A 166 -28.29 9.63 9.33
C ARG A 166 -26.86 9.12 9.18
N ALA A 167 -25.89 10.02 9.20
CA ALA A 167 -24.48 9.69 9.08
C ALA A 167 -24.04 8.78 10.22
N THR A 168 -24.39 9.12 11.46
CA THR A 168 -24.07 8.32 12.66
C THR A 168 -24.72 6.93 12.59
N SER A 169 -25.98 6.84 12.14
CA SER A 169 -26.65 5.56 11.98
C SER A 169 -26.00 4.68 10.91
N SER A 170 -25.54 5.27 9.80
CA SER A 170 -24.86 4.53 8.73
C SER A 170 -23.45 4.08 9.13
N LEU A 171 -22.82 4.85 10.04
CA LEU A 171 -21.49 4.63 10.57
C LEU A 171 -21.52 4.01 11.98
N ALA A 172 -22.57 3.26 12.34
CA ALA A 172 -22.74 2.70 13.69
C ALA A 172 -21.57 1.81 14.15
N ASP A 173 -20.85 1.18 13.22
CA ASP A 173 -19.66 0.37 13.46
C ASP A 173 -18.35 1.21 13.56
N TYR A 174 -18.45 2.54 13.49
CA TYR A 174 -17.34 3.49 13.58
C TYR A 174 -17.49 4.37 14.83
N ARG A 175 -16.36 4.61 15.49
CA ARG A 175 -16.24 5.71 16.46
C ARG A 175 -16.24 7.03 15.70
N SER A 176 -17.40 7.68 15.68
CA SER A 176 -17.62 8.90 14.92
C SER A 176 -17.35 10.14 15.76
N ASP A 177 -16.52 11.04 15.26
CA ASP A 177 -16.35 12.40 15.78
C ASP A 177 -17.15 13.35 14.89
N VAL A 178 -18.02 14.18 15.48
CA VAL A 178 -18.85 15.16 14.77
C VAL A 178 -18.29 16.56 14.97
N LEU A 179 -18.19 17.36 13.91
CA LEU A 179 -17.78 18.76 14.03
C LEU A 179 -18.94 19.69 14.42
N GLY A 180 -18.67 20.60 15.36
CA GLY A 180 -19.60 21.65 15.77
C GLY A 180 -19.80 22.73 14.72
N HIS A 181 -18.72 23.15 14.05
CA HIS A 181 -18.79 24.03 12.88
C HIS A 181 -17.97 23.45 11.73
N ALA A 182 -18.51 23.48 10.52
CA ALA A 182 -17.90 22.88 9.35
C ALA A 182 -16.89 23.80 8.66
N THR A 183 -15.97 24.40 9.43
CA THR A 183 -14.94 25.29 8.86
C THR A 183 -13.80 24.49 8.22
N LEU A 184 -13.20 25.00 7.14
CA LEU A 184 -12.09 24.32 6.46
C LEU A 184 -10.93 24.03 7.43
N ASP A 185 -10.56 24.99 8.27
CA ASP A 185 -9.45 24.83 9.20
C ASP A 185 -9.76 23.82 10.31
N GLU A 186 -11.01 23.72 10.79
CA GLU A 186 -11.38 22.72 11.79
C GLU A 186 -11.38 21.31 11.21
N ILE A 187 -11.83 21.14 9.96
CA ILE A 187 -11.77 19.86 9.23
C ILE A 187 -10.33 19.38 9.15
N ILE A 188 -9.41 20.23 8.69
CA ILE A 188 -7.98 19.88 8.56
C ILE A 188 -7.34 19.63 9.93
N ARG A 189 -7.51 20.54 10.88
CA ARG A 189 -6.95 20.42 12.24
C ARG A 189 -7.37 19.12 12.92
N ARG A 190 -8.62 18.70 12.72
CA ARG A 190 -9.14 17.45 13.27
C ARG A 190 -8.48 16.23 12.65
N MET A 191 -8.36 16.18 11.32
CA MET A 191 -7.70 15.08 10.59
C MET A 191 -6.19 15.01 10.85
N GLU A 192 -5.52 16.15 11.10
CA GLU A 192 -4.10 16.18 11.47
C GLU A 192 -3.87 15.65 12.89
N LYS A 193 -4.74 16.02 13.83
CA LYS A 193 -4.64 15.58 15.23
C LYS A 193 -4.99 14.10 15.43
N THR A 194 -5.85 13.57 14.58
CA THR A 194 -6.41 12.23 14.74
C THR A 194 -6.57 11.55 13.39
N PRO A 195 -6.02 10.34 13.21
CA PRO A 195 -6.22 9.59 11.98
C PRO A 195 -7.67 9.08 11.91
N TYR A 196 -8.31 9.34 10.77
CA TYR A 196 -9.64 8.84 10.43
C TYR A 196 -9.57 7.89 9.24
N GLU A 197 -10.42 6.88 9.24
CA GLU A 197 -10.62 5.98 8.09
C GLU A 197 -11.57 6.62 7.09
N VAL A 198 -12.66 7.20 7.60
CA VAL A 198 -13.73 7.78 6.80
C VAL A 198 -13.82 9.29 7.07
N LEU A 199 -13.77 10.10 6.01
CA LEU A 199 -14.29 11.46 6.02
C LEU A 199 -15.70 11.43 5.43
N TYR A 200 -16.71 11.77 6.22
CA TYR A 200 -18.09 11.92 5.78
C TYR A 200 -18.43 13.41 5.75
N LEU A 201 -18.53 14.00 4.55
CA LEU A 201 -18.75 15.44 4.36
C LEU A 201 -20.09 15.67 3.67
N VAL A 202 -20.96 16.41 4.33
CA VAL A 202 -22.19 16.98 3.78
C VAL A 202 -22.00 18.47 3.57
N ALA A 203 -22.08 18.93 2.33
CA ALA A 203 -21.98 20.35 1.98
C ALA A 203 -22.59 20.62 0.59
N HIS A 204 -23.08 21.84 0.39
CA HIS A 204 -23.48 22.32 -0.94
C HIS A 204 -22.25 22.65 -1.79
N GLY A 205 -22.37 22.53 -3.12
CA GLY A 205 -21.27 22.89 -4.00
C GLY A 205 -21.63 23.09 -5.47
N TRP A 206 -21.06 24.13 -6.07
CA TRP A 206 -21.24 24.46 -7.48
C TRP A 206 -19.92 24.67 -8.21
N LEU A 207 -19.94 24.63 -9.53
CA LEU A 207 -18.80 24.96 -10.38
C LEU A 207 -18.89 26.42 -10.82
N THR A 208 -17.78 27.14 -10.74
CA THR A 208 -17.63 28.49 -11.32
C THR A 208 -16.38 28.48 -12.18
N GLU A 209 -16.53 28.63 -13.51
CA GLU A 209 -15.40 28.62 -14.46
C GLU A 209 -14.48 27.37 -14.28
N ASP A 210 -15.09 26.18 -14.22
CA ASP A 210 -14.41 24.89 -13.96
C ASP A 210 -13.73 24.75 -12.58
N VAL A 211 -13.91 25.71 -11.67
CA VAL A 211 -13.44 25.63 -10.28
C VAL A 211 -14.57 25.13 -9.37
N PRO A 212 -14.39 23.98 -8.68
CA PRO A 212 -15.36 23.50 -7.69
C PRO A 212 -15.30 24.38 -6.44
N ARG A 213 -16.47 24.86 -6.01
CA ARG A 213 -16.67 25.61 -4.77
C ARG A 213 -17.53 24.80 -3.80
N LEU A 214 -17.22 24.91 -2.52
CA LEU A 214 -18.00 24.35 -1.42
C LEU A 214 -18.56 25.49 -0.57
N LEU A 215 -19.80 25.37 -0.13
CA LEU A 215 -20.32 26.22 0.94
C LEU A 215 -20.09 25.51 2.28
N LEU A 216 -19.08 25.98 2.98
CA LEU A 216 -18.75 25.58 4.34
C LEU A 216 -19.25 26.63 5.33
N GLU A 217 -18.90 26.47 6.60
CA GLU A 217 -19.19 27.47 7.63
C GLU A 217 -17.94 28.29 7.95
N ASN A 218 -18.15 29.55 8.32
CA ASN A 218 -17.15 30.35 9.02
C ASN A 218 -17.27 30.16 10.55
N ALA A 219 -16.43 30.86 11.31
CA ALA A 219 -16.39 30.78 12.77
C ALA A 219 -17.70 31.24 13.46
N ASP A 220 -18.52 32.04 12.77
CA ASP A 220 -19.79 32.56 13.27
C ASP A 220 -20.98 31.66 12.90
N GLY A 221 -20.74 30.56 12.16
CA GLY A 221 -21.79 29.63 11.70
C GLY A 221 -22.55 30.09 10.45
N ASN A 222 -22.09 31.16 9.80
CA ASN A 222 -22.60 31.63 8.51
C ASN A 222 -21.81 30.98 7.35
N GLY A 223 -22.30 31.15 6.13
CA GLY A 223 -21.72 30.60 4.91
C GLY A 223 -20.31 31.13 4.62
N ASP A 224 -19.40 30.22 4.28
CA ASP A 224 -18.09 30.51 3.73
C ASP A 224 -17.90 29.78 2.40
N VAL A 225 -17.70 30.54 1.32
CA VAL A 225 -17.50 29.99 -0.02
C VAL A 225 -16.03 29.62 -0.19
N VAL A 226 -15.75 28.33 -0.08
CA VAL A 226 -14.40 27.78 -0.13
C VAL A 226 -14.09 27.23 -1.51
N ASP A 227 -12.94 27.63 -2.06
CA ASP A 227 -12.35 26.95 -3.22
C ASP A 227 -11.96 25.52 -2.80
N ALA A 228 -12.62 24.53 -3.39
CA ALA A 228 -12.46 23.14 -2.99
C ALA A 228 -11.04 22.60 -3.28
N ARG A 229 -10.26 23.29 -4.15
CA ARG A 229 -8.85 22.97 -4.38
C ARG A 229 -8.02 23.15 -3.11
N ARG A 230 -8.35 24.13 -2.27
CA ARG A 230 -7.65 24.36 -0.99
C ARG A 230 -7.81 23.17 -0.04
N LEU A 231 -8.97 22.53 -0.02
CA LEU A 231 -9.18 21.30 0.76
C LEU A 231 -8.28 20.17 0.24
N ALA A 232 -8.23 19.95 -1.06
CA ALA A 232 -7.38 18.93 -1.67
C ALA A 232 -5.87 19.19 -1.42
N GLU A 233 -5.42 20.44 -1.56
CA GLU A 233 -4.05 20.86 -1.28
C GLU A 233 -3.65 20.59 0.18
N ARG A 234 -4.52 20.95 1.13
CA ARG A 234 -4.28 20.71 2.56
C ARG A 234 -4.27 19.21 2.87
N VAL A 235 -5.18 18.43 2.28
CA VAL A 235 -5.21 16.97 2.42
C VAL A 235 -3.93 16.33 1.88
N HIS A 236 -3.42 16.81 0.74
CA HIS A 236 -2.21 16.29 0.10
C HIS A 236 -0.99 16.36 1.04
N ALA A 237 -0.86 17.47 1.77
CA ALA A 237 0.23 17.72 2.71
C ALA A 237 0.18 16.88 4.00
N MET A 238 -0.93 16.18 4.30
CA MET A 238 -1.07 15.42 5.55
C MET A 238 -0.26 14.12 5.54
N ALA A 239 0.36 13.78 6.68
CA ALA A 239 1.05 12.50 6.87
C ALA A 239 0.08 11.30 6.86
N HIS A 240 -1.11 11.47 7.44
CA HIS A 240 -2.17 10.47 7.47
C HIS A 240 -3.41 11.03 6.76
N LYS A 241 -3.91 10.28 5.78
CA LYS A 241 -5.07 10.64 4.96
C LYS A 241 -6.20 9.62 5.21
N PRO A 242 -7.48 10.01 5.10
CA PRO A 242 -8.57 9.06 5.09
C PRO A 242 -8.41 8.02 3.98
N THR A 243 -8.86 6.79 4.22
CA THR A 243 -8.89 5.75 3.19
C THR A 243 -10.13 5.90 2.29
N LEU A 244 -11.20 6.49 2.83
CA LEU A 244 -12.43 6.80 2.14
C LEU A 244 -12.91 8.23 2.45
N ALA A 245 -13.27 8.98 1.41
CA ALA A 245 -14.12 10.16 1.56
C ALA A 245 -15.51 9.89 0.95
N MET A 246 -16.55 10.15 1.73
CA MET A 246 -17.95 10.12 1.30
C MET A 246 -18.45 11.57 1.24
N LEU A 247 -18.64 12.09 0.04
CA LEU A 247 -19.11 13.44 -0.23
C LEU A 247 -20.59 13.38 -0.60
N VAL A 248 -21.45 13.94 0.25
CA VAL A 248 -22.89 13.95 0.06
C VAL A 248 -23.35 15.38 -0.17
N SER A 249 -24.05 15.60 -1.29
CA SER A 249 -24.86 16.82 -1.48
C SER A 249 -26.32 16.46 -1.27
N CYS A 250 -27.06 17.31 -0.55
CA CYS A 250 -28.44 17.05 -0.18
C CYS A 250 -29.39 18.12 -0.73
N GLN A 251 -30.48 17.69 -1.39
CA GLN A 251 -31.70 18.49 -1.51
C GLN A 251 -32.59 18.30 -0.28
N SER A 252 -33.23 19.38 0.19
CA SER A 252 -34.34 19.29 1.14
C SER A 252 -35.68 19.05 0.43
N ALA A 253 -36.35 17.96 0.81
CA ALA A 253 -37.79 17.62 0.79
C ALA A 253 -38.78 18.01 -0.34
N ASP A 254 -38.56 18.99 -1.23
CA ASP A 254 -39.61 19.41 -2.18
C ASP A 254 -39.33 18.95 -3.64
N PRO A 255 -40.12 18.02 -4.22
CA PRO A 255 -39.84 17.41 -5.53
C PRO A 255 -40.24 18.28 -6.75
N GLY A 256 -40.64 19.54 -6.53
CA GLY A 256 -41.61 20.21 -7.40
C GLY A 256 -41.07 21.09 -8.53
N GLU A 257 -39.99 21.83 -8.38
CA GLU A 257 -39.66 22.89 -9.35
C GLU A 257 -38.15 22.97 -9.65
N ASN A 258 -37.82 22.73 -10.92
CA ASN A 258 -36.49 22.78 -11.56
C ASN A 258 -35.49 21.63 -11.23
N PRO A 259 -35.43 20.57 -12.07
CA PRO A 259 -34.38 19.54 -12.01
C PRO A 259 -32.97 20.06 -12.37
N ALA A 260 -32.81 21.35 -12.64
CA ALA A 260 -31.56 22.02 -12.99
C ALA A 260 -31.15 23.07 -11.92
N SER A 261 -31.37 22.78 -10.62
CA SER A 261 -30.76 23.61 -9.56
C SER A 261 -29.23 23.45 -9.59
N ALA A 262 -28.53 24.54 -9.24
CA ALA A 262 -27.12 24.81 -9.54
C ALA A 262 -26.08 23.94 -8.80
N ASP A 263 -26.44 22.75 -8.32
CA ASP A 263 -25.51 21.78 -7.73
C ASP A 263 -24.88 20.91 -8.84
N SER A 264 -24.33 21.60 -9.85
CA SER A 264 -23.88 21.08 -11.16
C SER A 264 -22.60 20.23 -11.08
N GLY A 265 -22.48 19.35 -10.08
CA GLY A 265 -21.39 18.37 -9.98
C GLY A 265 -20.09 18.90 -9.37
N ALA A 266 -20.15 19.89 -8.47
CA ALA A 266 -18.93 20.39 -7.81
C ALA A 266 -18.31 19.38 -6.86
N LEU A 267 -19.12 18.62 -6.10
CA LEU A 267 -18.62 17.50 -5.30
C LEU A 267 -18.03 16.40 -6.19
N ALA A 268 -18.67 16.13 -7.33
CA ALA A 268 -18.10 15.25 -8.36
C ALA A 268 -16.81 15.81 -8.99
N GLY A 269 -16.64 17.13 -9.04
CA GLY A 269 -15.41 17.82 -9.45
C GLY A 269 -14.32 17.85 -8.35
N LEU A 270 -14.71 17.72 -7.08
CA LEU A 270 -13.81 17.55 -5.95
C LEU A 270 -13.33 16.10 -5.81
N GLY A 271 -14.16 15.13 -6.16
CA GLY A 271 -13.85 13.70 -6.10
C GLY A 271 -12.48 13.33 -6.70
N PRO A 272 -12.21 13.70 -7.98
CA PRO A 272 -10.91 13.49 -8.60
C PRO A 272 -9.76 14.14 -7.86
N ARG A 273 -9.94 15.38 -7.39
CA ARG A 273 -8.91 16.16 -6.72
C ARG A 273 -8.53 15.58 -5.36
N LEU A 274 -9.50 15.14 -4.57
CA LEU A 274 -9.23 14.45 -3.30
C LEU A 274 -8.55 13.10 -3.52
N SER A 275 -8.92 12.40 -4.59
CA SER A 275 -8.27 11.15 -4.95
C SER A 275 -6.82 11.37 -5.39
N GLU A 276 -6.56 12.36 -6.24
CA GLU A 276 -5.21 12.81 -6.64
C GLU A 276 -4.40 13.33 -5.45
N ALA A 277 -5.03 13.99 -4.48
CA ALA A 277 -4.39 14.43 -3.24
C ALA A 277 -3.93 13.25 -2.37
N GLY A 278 -4.40 12.02 -2.64
CA GLY A 278 -3.94 10.79 -2.01
C GLY A 278 -4.99 10.06 -1.19
N ILE A 279 -6.27 10.45 -1.25
CA ILE A 279 -7.35 9.62 -0.70
C ILE A 279 -7.60 8.44 -1.66
N PRO A 280 -7.43 7.18 -1.22
CA PRO A 280 -7.51 6.01 -2.11
C PRO A 280 -8.86 5.86 -2.84
N ALA A 281 -9.96 6.17 -2.16
CA ALA A 281 -11.30 6.14 -2.73
C ALA A 281 -12.16 7.32 -2.28
N VAL A 282 -12.89 7.89 -3.23
CA VAL A 282 -13.83 8.99 -2.98
C VAL A 282 -15.17 8.64 -3.63
N VAL A 283 -16.21 8.56 -2.81
CA VAL A 283 -17.59 8.50 -3.29
C VAL A 283 -18.15 9.91 -3.28
N ALA A 284 -18.60 10.39 -4.43
CA ALA A 284 -19.19 11.72 -4.54
C ALA A 284 -20.53 11.63 -5.26
N MET A 285 -21.52 12.38 -4.76
CA MET A 285 -22.81 12.51 -5.45
C MET A 285 -22.69 13.49 -6.61
N GLN A 286 -23.12 13.06 -7.80
CA GLN A 286 -23.18 13.85 -9.02
C GLN A 286 -24.61 14.31 -9.28
N GLY A 287 -24.80 15.62 -9.37
CA GLY A 287 -26.13 16.22 -9.51
C GLY A 287 -26.98 16.03 -8.25
N ASN A 288 -28.27 16.31 -8.38
CA ASN A 288 -29.21 16.24 -7.27
C ASN A 288 -29.58 14.78 -6.98
N ILE A 289 -29.47 14.39 -5.70
CA ILE A 289 -29.92 13.09 -5.19
C ILE A 289 -31.04 13.31 -4.16
N ALA A 290 -32.14 12.58 -4.31
CA ALA A 290 -33.24 12.55 -3.37
C ALA A 290 -32.78 11.93 -2.04
N MET A 291 -33.28 12.47 -0.93
CA MET A 291 -32.91 12.01 0.41
C MET A 291 -33.19 10.52 0.63
N ALA A 292 -34.29 10.01 0.10
CA ALA A 292 -34.61 8.58 0.18
C ALA A 292 -33.59 7.69 -0.56
N THR A 293 -33.04 8.18 -1.67
CA THR A 293 -31.99 7.47 -2.43
C THR A 293 -30.66 7.53 -1.67
N ALA A 294 -30.27 8.73 -1.21
CA ALA A 294 -29.03 8.93 -0.44
C ALA A 294 -29.01 8.09 0.85
N GLU A 295 -30.08 8.10 1.64
CA GLU A 295 -30.18 7.34 2.89
C GLU A 295 -30.03 5.84 2.65
N LYS A 296 -30.79 5.29 1.68
CA LYS A 296 -30.75 3.87 1.35
C LYS A 296 -29.38 3.46 0.80
N PHE A 297 -28.79 4.30 -0.06
CA PHE A 297 -27.49 4.05 -0.67
C PHE A 297 -26.38 4.05 0.39
N VAL A 298 -26.26 5.10 1.19
CA VAL A 298 -25.19 5.28 2.18
C VAL A 298 -25.24 4.17 3.23
N LYS A 299 -26.43 3.80 3.71
CA LYS A 299 -26.60 2.69 4.66
C LYS A 299 -26.12 1.37 4.06
N GLN A 300 -26.61 1.02 2.86
CA GLN A 300 -26.21 -0.22 2.19
C GLN A 300 -24.70 -0.24 1.87
N PHE A 301 -24.12 0.90 1.53
CA PHE A 301 -22.69 1.03 1.26
C PHE A 301 -21.86 0.68 2.50
N PHE A 302 -22.12 1.33 3.63
CA PHE A 302 -21.35 1.09 4.86
C PHE A 302 -21.59 -0.31 5.46
N ASP A 303 -22.79 -0.87 5.30
CA ASP A 303 -23.10 -2.25 5.71
C ASP A 303 -22.28 -3.31 4.96
N VAL A 304 -21.89 -3.02 3.71
CA VAL A 304 -21.01 -3.89 2.93
C VAL A 304 -19.55 -3.56 3.20
N PHE A 305 -19.20 -2.27 3.19
CA PHE A 305 -17.84 -1.76 3.33
C PHE A 305 -17.18 -2.22 4.63
N LYS A 306 -17.92 -2.32 5.73
CA LYS A 306 -17.42 -2.74 7.05
C LYS A 306 -16.83 -4.15 7.12
N ASN A 307 -17.08 -5.01 6.14
CA ASN A 307 -16.61 -6.40 6.18
C ASN A 307 -15.20 -6.54 5.59
N ASP A 308 -14.98 -6.02 4.39
CA ASP A 308 -13.76 -6.26 3.60
C ASP A 308 -13.07 -4.98 3.09
N ALA A 309 -13.65 -3.80 3.37
CA ALA A 309 -13.35 -2.50 2.76
C ALA A 309 -13.11 -2.53 1.25
N ALA A 310 -13.78 -3.46 0.56
CA ALA A 310 -13.88 -3.49 -0.90
C ALA A 310 -14.86 -2.40 -1.33
N VAL A 311 -14.34 -1.22 -1.64
CA VAL A 311 -15.10 0.00 -1.92
C VAL A 311 -15.98 -0.14 -3.17
N ASP A 312 -15.50 -0.86 -4.18
CA ASP A 312 -16.18 -1.08 -5.45
C ASP A 312 -17.29 -2.14 -5.32
N VAL A 313 -17.09 -3.17 -4.49
CA VAL A 313 -18.14 -4.12 -4.09
C VAL A 313 -19.23 -3.40 -3.27
N ALA A 314 -18.84 -2.55 -2.33
CA ALA A 314 -19.78 -1.72 -1.57
C ALA A 314 -20.57 -0.79 -2.50
N MET A 315 -19.89 -0.15 -3.45
CA MET A 315 -20.50 0.70 -4.47
C MET A 315 -21.53 -0.05 -5.31
N ALA A 316 -21.16 -1.21 -5.86
CA ALA A 316 -22.03 -2.00 -6.73
C ALA A 316 -23.28 -2.48 -5.99
N LYS A 317 -23.12 -3.00 -4.76
CA LYS A 317 -24.27 -3.45 -3.93
C LYS A 317 -25.17 -2.30 -3.51
N ALA A 318 -24.60 -1.16 -3.11
CA ALA A 318 -25.37 0.04 -2.75
C ALA A 318 -26.15 0.58 -3.94
N ARG A 319 -25.53 0.66 -5.12
CA ARG A 319 -26.21 1.10 -6.35
C ARG A 319 -27.30 0.13 -6.79
N ALA A 320 -27.06 -1.17 -6.70
CA ALA A 320 -28.09 -2.18 -6.98
C ALA A 320 -29.31 -2.05 -6.05
N ALA A 321 -29.11 -1.66 -4.79
CA ALA A 321 -30.21 -1.46 -3.84
C ALA A 321 -31.09 -0.24 -4.16
N VAL A 322 -30.57 0.76 -4.88
CA VAL A 322 -31.31 1.96 -5.30
C VAL A 322 -31.67 1.96 -6.79
N ARG A 323 -31.49 0.84 -7.52
CA ARG A 323 -31.68 0.75 -8.98
C ARG A 323 -33.05 1.18 -9.53
N THR A 324 -34.08 1.25 -8.69
CA THR A 324 -35.44 1.65 -9.07
C THR A 324 -35.71 3.13 -8.85
N GLN A 325 -34.78 3.86 -8.22
CA GLN A 325 -34.88 5.30 -8.01
C GLN A 325 -34.40 6.05 -9.24
N PRO A 326 -35.01 7.18 -9.63
CA PRO A 326 -34.67 7.91 -10.87
C PRO A 326 -33.25 8.49 -10.90
N ASP A 327 -32.64 8.64 -9.73
CA ASP A 327 -31.33 9.22 -9.45
C ASP A 327 -30.28 8.18 -9.01
N TRP A 328 -30.51 6.89 -9.32
CA TRP A 328 -29.60 5.79 -9.00
C TRP A 328 -28.17 5.98 -9.53
N TRP A 329 -28.01 6.79 -10.58
CA TRP A 329 -26.75 7.12 -11.25
C TRP A 329 -25.91 8.16 -10.50
N ALA A 330 -26.52 8.92 -9.57
CA ALA A 330 -25.88 10.05 -8.91
C ALA A 330 -24.64 9.67 -8.09
N PRO A 331 -24.61 8.56 -7.32
CA PRO A 331 -23.38 8.18 -6.61
C PRO A 331 -22.28 7.75 -7.58
N VAL A 332 -21.12 8.41 -7.52
CA VAL A 332 -19.93 8.14 -8.35
C VAL A 332 -18.77 7.71 -7.48
N LEU A 333 -18.04 6.66 -7.90
CA LEU A 333 -16.82 6.20 -7.24
C LEU A 333 -15.60 6.62 -8.05
N PHE A 334 -14.81 7.53 -7.48
CA PHE A 334 -13.45 7.82 -7.90
C PHE A 334 -12.49 6.97 -7.10
N SER A 335 -11.65 6.18 -7.78
CA SER A 335 -10.78 5.23 -7.12
C SER A 335 -9.41 5.18 -7.77
N ARG A 336 -8.38 4.99 -6.93
CA ARG A 336 -7.02 4.60 -7.35
C ARG A 336 -6.73 3.13 -7.01
N LEU A 337 -7.72 2.44 -6.44
CA LEU A 337 -7.63 1.05 -6.00
C LEU A 337 -8.05 0.13 -7.15
N ARG A 338 -7.10 -0.66 -7.68
CA ARG A 338 -7.44 -1.62 -8.75
C ARG A 338 -8.26 -2.81 -8.29
N SER A 339 -7.95 -3.38 -7.13
CA SER A 339 -8.77 -4.41 -6.48
C SER A 339 -9.99 -3.84 -5.73
N GLY A 340 -10.10 -2.51 -5.67
CA GLY A 340 -11.13 -1.85 -4.88
C GLY A 340 -10.98 -1.98 -3.36
N ARG A 341 -9.98 -2.69 -2.84
CA ARG A 341 -9.78 -2.85 -1.40
C ARG A 341 -9.01 -1.66 -0.82
N ALA A 342 -9.58 -1.02 0.20
CA ALA A 342 -8.95 0.10 0.90
C ALA A 342 -7.87 -0.33 1.91
N TYR A 343 -7.64 -1.64 2.09
CA TYR A 343 -6.55 -2.23 2.87
C TYR A 343 -6.09 -3.56 2.28
N HIS A 344 -4.84 -3.93 2.57
CA HIS A 344 -4.33 -5.27 2.27
C HIS A 344 -4.79 -6.31 3.28
N LYS A 345 -5.19 -7.49 2.78
CA LYS A 345 -5.44 -8.65 3.63
C LYS A 345 -4.16 -9.48 3.69
N PRO A 346 -3.55 -9.68 4.87
CA PRO A 346 -2.33 -10.46 5.01
C PRO A 346 -2.63 -11.95 4.84
N GLU A 347 -2.38 -12.49 3.66
CA GLU A 347 -2.63 -13.91 3.34
C GLU A 347 -1.66 -14.47 2.30
N PHE A 348 -1.61 -15.80 2.22
CA PHE A 348 -1.09 -16.49 1.04
C PHE A 348 -2.16 -16.44 -0.06
N THR A 349 -1.75 -16.16 -1.30
CA THR A 349 -2.65 -16.11 -2.46
C THR A 349 -3.18 -17.47 -2.88
N THR A 350 -2.41 -18.53 -2.63
CA THR A 350 -2.72 -19.90 -3.04
C THR A 350 -2.42 -20.86 -1.89
N LEU A 351 -3.26 -21.91 -1.75
CA LEU A 351 -3.07 -23.00 -0.79
C LEU A 351 -2.79 -22.51 0.65
N ALA A 352 -3.48 -21.44 1.07
CA ALA A 352 -3.15 -20.75 2.33
C ALA A 352 -3.26 -21.67 3.55
N GLY A 353 -4.31 -22.49 3.64
CA GLY A 353 -4.49 -23.46 4.73
C GLY A 353 -3.37 -24.49 4.78
N GLU A 354 -3.14 -25.18 3.67
CA GLU A 354 -2.09 -26.21 3.54
C GLU A 354 -0.69 -25.64 3.84
N THR A 355 -0.38 -24.43 3.35
CA THR A 355 0.92 -23.79 3.60
C THR A 355 1.15 -23.52 5.09
N TRP A 356 0.11 -23.12 5.83
CA TRP A 356 0.21 -22.93 7.28
C TRP A 356 0.39 -24.25 8.03
N ASP A 357 -0.35 -25.29 7.64
CA ASP A 357 -0.26 -26.62 8.25
C ASP A 357 1.14 -27.23 8.04
N ASP A 358 1.68 -27.15 6.82
CA ASP A 358 3.02 -27.60 6.50
C ASP A 358 4.09 -26.81 7.26
N LEU A 359 3.95 -25.48 7.33
CA LEU A 359 4.90 -24.65 8.06
C LEU A 359 4.90 -24.99 9.55
N LYS A 360 3.73 -25.21 10.17
CA LYS A 360 3.62 -25.65 11.56
C LYS A 360 4.37 -26.97 11.78
N LEU A 361 4.12 -27.97 10.94
CA LEU A 361 4.79 -29.27 11.02
C LEU A 361 6.32 -29.17 10.86
N LEU A 362 6.80 -28.31 9.96
CA LEU A 362 8.24 -28.12 9.73
C LEU A 362 8.92 -27.42 10.90
N LEU A 363 8.25 -26.48 11.56
CA LEU A 363 8.73 -25.78 12.75
C LEU A 363 8.79 -26.72 13.97
N GLU A 364 7.74 -27.54 14.19
CA GLU A 364 7.72 -28.56 15.25
C GLU A 364 8.88 -29.57 15.12
N ARG A 365 9.32 -29.84 13.89
CA ARG A 365 10.44 -30.75 13.60
C ARG A 365 11.80 -30.06 13.52
N HIS A 366 11.88 -28.75 13.76
CA HIS A 366 13.10 -27.94 13.65
C HIS A 366 13.82 -28.10 12.30
N ARG A 367 13.06 -28.22 11.20
CA ARG A 367 13.60 -28.46 9.85
C ARG A 367 13.63 -27.23 8.94
N VAL A 368 13.10 -26.10 9.39
CA VAL A 368 13.13 -24.83 8.65
C VAL A 368 14.49 -24.15 8.86
N THR A 369 15.06 -23.63 7.77
CA THR A 369 16.19 -22.70 7.80
C THR A 369 15.65 -21.27 7.64
N PRO A 370 15.66 -20.44 8.70
CA PRO A 370 15.25 -19.05 8.61
C PRO A 370 16.32 -18.26 7.85
N VAL A 371 15.88 -17.55 6.81
CA VAL A 371 16.68 -16.63 6.02
C VAL A 371 16.13 -15.24 6.29
N LEU A 372 16.86 -14.45 7.08
CA LEU A 372 16.39 -13.20 7.66
C LEU A 372 17.02 -12.01 6.94
N GLY A 373 16.18 -11.11 6.46
CA GLY A 373 16.56 -9.93 5.70
C GLY A 373 16.72 -8.69 6.58
N PRO A 374 17.13 -7.56 5.98
CA PRO A 374 17.31 -6.30 6.69
C PRO A 374 16.02 -5.74 7.30
N GLY A 375 14.86 -6.11 6.74
CA GLY A 375 13.55 -5.59 7.15
C GLY A 375 13.16 -5.88 8.60
N LEU A 376 13.83 -6.83 9.27
CA LEU A 376 13.63 -7.05 10.71
C LEU A 376 14.12 -5.85 11.54
N ALA A 377 15.09 -5.07 11.03
CA ALA A 377 15.67 -3.92 11.72
C ALA A 377 15.07 -2.57 11.28
N ASP A 378 14.08 -2.54 10.37
CA ASP A 378 13.55 -1.30 9.78
C ASP A 378 13.05 -0.31 10.83
N GLY A 379 12.47 -0.81 11.93
CA GLY A 379 12.00 0.04 13.03
C GLY A 379 13.11 0.81 13.76
N ILE A 380 14.38 0.39 13.59
CA ILE A 380 15.55 1.02 14.23
C ILE A 380 16.38 1.76 13.19
N LEU A 381 16.73 1.10 12.09
CA LEU A 381 17.66 1.62 11.08
C LEU A 381 16.99 2.36 9.92
N GLY A 382 15.68 2.20 9.75
CA GLY A 382 15.00 2.53 8.50
C GLY A 382 15.27 1.50 7.40
N THR A 383 14.48 1.58 6.33
CA THR A 383 14.61 0.66 5.18
C THR A 383 15.88 0.95 4.38
N ARG A 384 16.40 -0.04 3.63
CA ARG A 384 17.49 0.17 2.65
C ARG A 384 17.20 1.34 1.70
N ALA A 385 15.96 1.41 1.21
CA ALA A 385 15.51 2.46 0.31
C ALA A 385 15.44 3.85 0.96
N GLU A 386 15.16 3.93 2.25
CA GLU A 386 15.19 5.19 3.00
C GLU A 386 16.63 5.68 3.22
N ILE A 387 17.53 4.77 3.62
CA ILE A 387 18.96 5.06 3.75
C ILE A 387 19.50 5.58 2.40
N ALA A 388 19.21 4.88 1.31
CA ALA A 388 19.61 5.28 -0.05
C ALA A 388 19.10 6.68 -0.43
N ARG A 389 17.81 6.98 -0.17
CA ARG A 389 17.20 8.29 -0.48
C ARG A 389 17.85 9.40 0.32
N ARG A 390 18.10 9.17 1.61
CA ARG A 390 18.76 10.15 2.49
C ARG A 390 20.21 10.36 2.12
N TRP A 391 20.91 9.32 1.69
CA TRP A 391 22.27 9.46 1.14
C TRP A 391 22.27 10.29 -0.13
N ALA A 392 21.42 9.94 -1.11
CA ALA A 392 21.32 10.68 -2.36
C ALA A 392 21.02 12.17 -2.11
N LEU A 393 20.17 12.49 -1.13
CA LEU A 393 19.88 13.86 -0.72
C LEU A 393 21.06 14.54 0.00
N ARG A 394 21.62 13.89 1.04
CA ARG A 394 22.71 14.44 1.89
C ARG A 394 23.96 14.77 1.07
N TRP A 395 24.29 13.93 0.10
CA TRP A 395 25.45 14.12 -0.77
C TRP A 395 25.10 14.73 -2.14
N GLN A 396 23.86 15.19 -2.34
CA GLN A 396 23.36 15.83 -3.57
C GLN A 396 23.71 15.06 -4.85
N MET A 397 23.50 13.74 -4.82
CA MET A 397 23.93 12.85 -5.91
C MET A 397 23.05 13.05 -7.16
N PRO A 398 23.64 13.12 -8.37
CA PRO A 398 22.91 13.27 -9.63
C PRO A 398 22.31 11.94 -10.11
N ILE A 399 21.64 11.21 -9.21
CA ILE A 399 20.94 9.95 -9.52
C ILE A 399 19.48 10.30 -9.82
N ALA A 400 18.94 9.74 -10.90
CA ALA A 400 17.53 9.89 -11.26
C ALA A 400 16.61 9.40 -10.12
N TRP A 401 15.42 9.99 -9.98
CA TRP A 401 14.54 9.73 -8.83
C TRP A 401 14.31 8.24 -8.54
N HIS A 402 14.06 7.44 -9.57
CA HIS A 402 13.83 5.99 -9.46
C HIS A 402 15.05 5.20 -8.98
N GLY A 403 16.27 5.70 -9.18
CA GLY A 403 17.50 5.08 -8.68
C GLY A 403 17.85 5.47 -7.23
N ARG A 404 17.22 6.52 -6.67
CA ARG A 404 17.55 7.03 -5.33
C ARG A 404 17.11 6.11 -4.20
N SER A 405 16.22 5.16 -4.46
CA SER A 405 15.82 4.11 -3.50
C SER A 405 16.71 2.86 -3.58
N ASN A 406 17.64 2.77 -4.53
CA ASN A 406 18.52 1.62 -4.67
C ASN A 406 19.83 1.85 -3.89
N LEU A 407 19.97 1.21 -2.72
CA LEU A 407 21.15 1.38 -1.87
C LEU A 407 22.44 0.97 -2.58
N ALA A 408 22.44 -0.11 -3.36
CA ALA A 408 23.64 -0.58 -4.05
C ALA A 408 24.16 0.44 -5.07
N GLN A 409 23.23 1.02 -5.85
CA GLN A 409 23.55 2.06 -6.83
C GLN A 409 24.05 3.34 -6.16
N VAL A 410 23.38 3.78 -5.08
CA VAL A 410 23.77 4.97 -4.32
C VAL A 410 25.13 4.78 -3.64
N ALA A 411 25.38 3.60 -3.06
CA ALA A 411 26.66 3.26 -2.46
C ALA A 411 27.78 3.13 -3.49
N GLN A 412 27.49 2.58 -4.68
CA GLN A 412 28.44 2.52 -5.81
C GLN A 412 28.84 3.94 -6.27
N PHE A 413 27.90 4.89 -6.29
CA PHE A 413 28.23 6.28 -6.58
C PHE A 413 29.24 6.85 -5.58
N LEU A 414 29.05 6.61 -4.28
CA LEU A 414 30.03 7.04 -3.25
C LEU A 414 31.38 6.35 -3.42
N ARG A 415 31.39 5.06 -3.74
CA ARG A 415 32.62 4.31 -4.00
C ARG A 415 33.45 4.91 -5.13
N VAL A 416 32.80 5.35 -6.21
CA VAL A 416 33.46 5.93 -7.39
C VAL A 416 33.86 7.39 -7.18
N THR A 417 33.01 8.19 -6.52
CA THR A 417 33.22 9.64 -6.38
C THR A 417 34.01 10.03 -5.14
N LYS A 418 34.13 9.13 -4.16
CA LYS A 418 34.90 9.30 -2.93
C LYS A 418 35.97 8.21 -2.83
N LYS A 419 36.66 8.13 -1.68
CA LYS A 419 37.64 7.09 -1.41
C LYS A 419 36.92 5.73 -1.28
N SER A 420 37.14 4.84 -2.26
CA SER A 420 36.47 3.54 -2.44
C SER A 420 36.31 2.69 -1.16
N GLY A 421 37.34 2.62 -0.30
CA GLY A 421 37.29 1.85 0.96
C GLY A 421 36.58 2.51 2.15
N MET A 422 35.95 3.69 1.98
CA MET A 422 35.31 4.41 3.08
C MET A 422 33.77 4.25 3.12
N VAL A 423 33.17 3.52 2.17
CA VAL A 423 31.70 3.38 2.10
C VAL A 423 31.09 2.77 3.37
N PRO A 424 31.66 1.70 3.96
CA PRO A 424 31.23 1.20 5.27
C PRO A 424 31.30 2.25 6.40
N HIS A 425 32.30 3.14 6.36
CA HIS A 425 32.46 4.20 7.33
C HIS A 425 31.38 5.29 7.17
N TYR A 426 31.05 5.68 5.94
CA TYR A 426 29.95 6.63 5.68
C TYR A 426 28.61 6.08 6.17
N LEU A 427 28.39 4.77 6.07
CA LEU A 427 27.22 4.13 6.67
C LEU A 427 27.20 4.22 8.18
N THR A 428 28.32 3.92 8.82
CA THR A 428 28.45 3.99 10.28
C THR A 428 28.19 5.40 10.79
N GLU A 429 28.79 6.42 10.15
CA GLU A 429 28.58 7.83 10.46
C GLU A 429 27.12 8.27 10.23
N PHE A 430 26.53 7.85 9.11
CA PHE A 430 25.14 8.15 8.79
C PHE A 430 24.18 7.57 9.83
N LEU A 431 24.34 6.29 10.18
CA LEU A 431 23.50 5.62 11.16
C LEU A 431 23.66 6.27 12.53
N MET A 432 24.88 6.61 12.94
CA MET A 432 25.09 7.32 14.20
C MET A 432 24.37 8.67 14.21
N THR A 433 24.48 9.45 13.12
CA THR A 433 23.77 10.73 12.98
C THR A 433 22.26 10.53 13.10
N ASP A 434 21.69 9.57 12.37
CA ASP A 434 20.26 9.31 12.36
C ASP A 434 19.73 8.86 13.73
N LEU A 435 20.47 7.98 14.40
CA LEU A 435 20.07 7.49 15.72
C LEU A 435 20.07 8.64 16.74
N LEU A 436 21.04 9.56 16.68
CA LEU A 436 21.06 10.73 17.55
C LEU A 436 19.89 11.69 17.26
N GLU A 437 19.59 11.96 15.98
CA GLU A 437 18.41 12.75 15.58
C GLU A 437 17.10 12.14 16.12
N ARG A 438 16.96 10.81 16.08
CA ARG A 438 15.81 10.10 16.66
C ARG A 438 15.75 10.24 18.18
N VAL A 439 16.89 10.19 18.87
CA VAL A 439 16.95 10.40 20.32
C VAL A 439 16.53 11.81 20.70
N GLU A 440 16.96 12.83 19.94
CA GLU A 440 16.59 14.23 20.18
C GLU A 440 15.10 14.50 19.91
N THR A 441 14.53 13.85 18.89
CA THR A 441 13.12 14.03 18.49
C THR A 441 12.15 13.15 19.27
N ALA A 442 12.62 12.10 19.95
CA ALA A 442 11.80 11.23 20.76
C ALA A 442 11.12 12.05 21.88
N GLY A 443 9.79 12.10 21.85
CA GLY A 443 9.01 12.93 22.76
C GLY A 443 9.26 12.53 24.21
N HIS A 444 9.74 13.47 25.03
CA HIS A 444 10.03 13.26 26.46
C HIS A 444 8.80 12.75 27.25
N ASP A 445 7.60 13.01 26.74
CA ASP A 445 6.33 12.59 27.33
C ASP A 445 5.89 11.17 26.92
N ASN A 446 6.43 10.60 25.84
CA ASN A 446 6.11 9.24 25.41
C ASN A 446 7.08 8.23 26.02
N ARG A 447 6.84 7.84 27.27
CA ARG A 447 7.69 6.86 28.01
C ARG A 447 7.80 5.50 27.32
N ASP A 448 6.90 5.20 26.39
CA ASP A 448 6.84 3.93 25.66
C ASP A 448 7.69 3.92 24.36
N ASP A 449 8.31 5.04 23.99
CA ASP A 449 9.26 5.12 22.88
C ASP A 449 10.61 4.47 23.29
N PRO A 450 11.21 3.56 22.48
CA PRO A 450 12.46 2.89 22.83
C PRO A 450 13.69 3.82 22.83
N PHE A 451 13.63 4.97 22.16
CA PHE A 451 14.72 5.95 22.07
C PHE A 451 14.78 6.94 23.25
N VAL A 452 13.72 7.02 24.06
CA VAL A 452 13.65 7.94 25.21
C VAL A 452 14.56 7.47 26.36
N ASN A 453 15.29 8.41 26.98
CA ASN A 453 16.17 8.14 28.14
C ASN A 453 17.22 7.03 27.88
N LEU A 454 17.87 7.05 26.72
CA LEU A 454 19.03 6.19 26.49
C LEU A 454 20.20 6.62 27.40
N PRO A 455 21.02 5.68 27.89
CA PRO A 455 22.17 6.01 28.72
C PRO A 455 23.15 6.95 27.99
N SER A 456 23.52 8.08 28.61
CA SER A 456 24.35 9.11 27.98
C SER A 456 25.69 8.58 27.45
N ARG A 457 26.25 7.53 28.06
CA ARG A 457 27.47 6.83 27.59
C ARG A 457 27.36 6.25 26.18
N LEU A 458 26.14 5.95 25.71
CA LEU A 458 25.91 5.43 24.35
C LEU A 458 25.90 6.56 23.31
N LEU A 459 25.64 7.79 23.73
CA LEU A 459 25.46 8.95 22.83
C LEU A 459 26.78 9.67 22.52
N THR A 460 27.87 9.32 23.23
CA THR A 460 29.18 9.99 23.10
C THR A 460 30.17 9.27 22.17
N GLY A 461 29.81 8.09 21.67
CA GLY A 461 30.66 7.27 20.79
C GLY A 461 30.45 7.56 19.29
N SER A 462 31.31 6.99 18.44
CA SER A 462 31.16 6.98 16.98
C SER A 462 30.61 5.67 16.42
N ASP A 463 30.43 4.67 17.28
CA ASP A 463 29.91 3.36 16.93
C ASP A 463 28.39 3.32 17.20
N PRO A 464 27.54 3.09 16.18
CA PRO A 464 26.10 3.00 16.34
C PRO A 464 25.64 1.68 16.98
N VAL A 465 26.47 0.63 16.98
CA VAL A 465 26.07 -0.73 17.43
C VAL A 465 25.52 -0.74 18.87
N PRO A 466 26.15 -0.10 19.87
CA PRO A 466 25.63 -0.09 21.24
C PRO A 466 24.25 0.55 21.38
N ILE A 467 23.95 1.61 20.61
CA ILE A 467 22.62 2.25 20.59
C ILE A 467 21.61 1.28 19.98
N ILE A 468 21.94 0.66 18.84
CA ILE A 468 21.08 -0.29 18.13
C ILE A 468 20.71 -1.46 19.06
N GLN A 469 21.68 -2.02 19.79
CA GLN A 469 21.44 -3.14 20.70
C GLN A 469 20.55 -2.75 21.89
N GLU A 470 20.79 -1.59 22.50
CA GLU A 470 19.97 -1.10 23.63
C GLU A 470 18.52 -0.81 23.19
N VAL A 471 18.33 -0.14 22.06
CA VAL A 471 17.01 0.12 21.48
C VAL A 471 16.30 -1.19 21.14
N GLY A 472 17.00 -2.12 20.48
CA GLY A 472 16.45 -3.44 20.14
C GLY A 472 16.03 -4.26 21.35
N LYS A 473 16.84 -4.25 22.43
CA LYS A 473 16.50 -4.89 23.70
C LYS A 473 15.20 -4.32 24.29
N ARG A 474 15.06 -3.00 24.29
CA ARG A 474 13.85 -2.31 24.77
C ARG A 474 12.63 -2.70 23.93
N MET A 475 12.76 -2.73 22.60
CA MET A 475 11.69 -3.17 21.70
C MET A 475 11.23 -4.60 21.99
N ARG A 476 12.17 -5.55 22.08
CA ARG A 476 11.88 -6.96 22.42
C ARG A 476 11.23 -7.16 23.77
N SER A 477 11.65 -6.38 24.78
CA SER A 477 11.09 -6.46 26.13
C SER A 477 9.62 -5.99 26.20
N ARG A 478 9.20 -5.13 25.27
CA ARG A 478 7.86 -4.52 25.24
C ARG A 478 6.89 -5.24 24.31
N ASP A 479 7.38 -5.92 23.28
CA ASP A 479 6.55 -6.57 22.27
C ASP A 479 6.88 -8.07 22.16
N ALA A 480 5.99 -8.92 22.66
CA ALA A 480 6.11 -10.36 22.50
C ALA A 480 6.03 -10.83 21.03
N ALA A 481 5.58 -9.97 20.11
CA ALA A 481 5.56 -10.23 18.67
C ALA A 481 6.73 -9.54 17.95
N ASP A 482 7.76 -9.07 18.68
CA ASP A 482 8.97 -8.54 18.07
C ASP A 482 9.58 -9.57 17.08
N PRO A 483 9.96 -9.15 15.86
CA PRO A 483 10.46 -10.05 14.84
C PRO A 483 11.67 -10.89 15.28
N TYR A 484 12.60 -10.33 16.07
CA TYR A 484 13.77 -11.08 16.52
C TYR A 484 13.42 -12.08 17.62
N ARG A 485 12.45 -11.74 18.49
CA ARG A 485 11.96 -12.64 19.54
C ARG A 485 11.23 -13.86 18.94
N VAL A 486 10.37 -13.60 17.95
CA VAL A 486 9.71 -14.67 17.18
C VAL A 486 10.73 -15.50 16.40
N ALA A 487 11.75 -14.87 15.79
CA ALA A 487 12.81 -15.59 15.08
C ALA A 487 13.59 -16.53 16.02
N ALA A 488 13.93 -16.09 17.24
CA ALA A 488 14.58 -16.93 18.24
C ALA A 488 13.72 -18.14 18.66
N ALA A 489 12.40 -17.97 18.74
CA ALA A 489 11.46 -19.03 19.10
C ALA A 489 11.30 -20.12 18.02
N LEU A 490 11.80 -19.92 16.79
CA LEU A 490 11.78 -20.93 15.73
C LEU A 490 12.62 -22.17 16.06
N LYS A 491 13.57 -22.07 17.00
CA LYS A 491 14.43 -23.18 17.46
C LYS A 491 15.18 -23.86 16.29
N SER A 492 15.64 -23.07 15.33
CA SER A 492 16.42 -23.55 14.18
C SER A 492 17.90 -23.72 14.53
N ARG A 493 18.56 -24.72 13.92
CA ARG A 493 19.99 -24.98 14.14
C ARG A 493 20.90 -23.98 13.41
N ILE A 494 20.43 -23.46 12.29
CA ILE A 494 21.17 -22.50 11.46
C ILE A 494 20.23 -21.37 11.09
N PHE A 495 20.65 -20.14 11.39
CA PHE A 495 20.04 -18.90 10.94
C PHE A 495 20.95 -18.26 9.91
N VAL A 496 20.36 -17.85 8.79
CA VAL A 496 21.07 -17.12 7.74
C VAL A 496 20.54 -15.70 7.72
N THR A 497 21.42 -14.70 7.66
CA THR A 497 20.99 -13.31 7.64
C THR A 497 21.83 -12.43 6.70
N THR A 498 21.16 -11.47 6.08
CA THR A 498 21.77 -10.35 5.34
C THR A 498 21.66 -9.03 6.09
N GLY A 499 21.02 -9.04 7.27
CA GLY A 499 21.00 -7.91 8.18
C GLY A 499 22.39 -7.66 8.79
N TRP A 500 22.69 -6.39 9.08
CA TRP A 500 24.01 -5.99 9.58
C TRP A 500 24.16 -6.01 11.11
N THR A 501 23.06 -6.24 11.84
CA THR A 501 23.00 -6.04 13.30
C THR A 501 23.18 -7.34 14.09
N GLY A 502 23.58 -7.22 15.35
CA GLY A 502 23.65 -8.34 16.30
C GLY A 502 22.32 -8.70 16.98
N LEU A 503 21.20 -8.13 16.53
CA LEU A 503 19.92 -8.19 17.26
C LEU A 503 19.33 -9.60 17.35
N LEU A 504 19.61 -10.47 16.36
CA LEU A 504 19.20 -11.86 16.41
C LEU A 504 19.98 -12.64 17.48
N GLN A 505 21.28 -12.38 17.59
CA GLN A 505 22.15 -12.99 18.60
C GLN A 505 21.70 -12.58 19.99
N ASP A 506 21.43 -11.28 20.19
CA ASP A 506 20.92 -10.78 21.47
C ASP A 506 19.60 -11.48 21.83
N ALA A 507 18.68 -11.63 20.87
CA ALA A 507 17.39 -12.30 21.10
C ALA A 507 17.56 -13.80 21.41
N LEU A 508 18.47 -14.51 20.72
CA LEU A 508 18.79 -15.91 20.98
C LEU A 508 19.39 -16.09 22.38
N GLN A 509 20.30 -15.20 22.79
CA GLN A 509 20.91 -15.23 24.12
C GLN A 509 19.88 -14.92 25.22
N GLU A 510 19.01 -13.93 25.00
CA GLU A 510 17.88 -13.61 25.90
C GLU A 510 16.92 -14.80 26.07
N ALA A 511 16.74 -15.61 25.02
CA ALA A 511 15.95 -16.84 25.05
C ALA A 511 16.71 -18.06 25.62
N GLY A 512 17.96 -17.90 26.06
CA GLY A 512 18.76 -18.95 26.71
C GLY A 512 19.60 -19.81 25.75
N PHE A 513 19.68 -19.46 24.47
CA PHE A 513 20.53 -20.14 23.48
C PHE A 513 21.97 -19.57 23.48
N ARG A 514 22.91 -20.33 22.93
CA ARG A 514 24.34 -19.95 22.84
C ARG A 514 24.77 -19.87 21.38
N PRO A 515 24.39 -18.80 20.65
CA PRO A 515 24.64 -18.71 19.22
C PRO A 515 26.13 -18.55 18.89
N ARG A 516 26.62 -19.30 17.90
CA ARG A 516 27.94 -19.09 17.27
C ARG A 516 27.76 -18.27 16.00
N THR A 517 28.51 -17.18 15.85
CA THR A 517 28.29 -16.25 14.73
C THR A 517 29.50 -16.21 13.79
N MET A 518 29.23 -16.19 12.49
CA MET A 518 30.24 -16.00 11.45
C MET A 518 29.84 -14.89 10.46
N CYS A 519 30.84 -14.26 9.85
CA CYS A 519 30.69 -13.46 8.63
C CYS A 519 31.18 -14.29 7.45
N TYR A 520 30.43 -14.33 6.35
CA TYR A 520 30.88 -15.05 5.16
C TYR A 520 32.13 -14.36 4.58
N PRO A 521 33.25 -15.10 4.38
CA PRO A 521 34.52 -14.50 3.96
C PRO A 521 34.54 -14.26 2.45
N TRP A 522 33.99 -13.13 1.97
CA TRP A 522 33.88 -12.86 0.53
C TRP A 522 34.96 -11.93 -0.04
N TYR A 523 35.67 -11.17 0.79
CA TYR A 523 36.67 -10.19 0.36
C TYR A 523 38.12 -10.70 0.56
N PRO A 524 39.13 -10.12 -0.10
CA PRO A 524 40.49 -10.69 -0.16
C PRO A 524 41.21 -10.87 1.18
N GLU A 525 41.07 -9.94 2.14
CA GLU A 525 41.68 -10.08 3.47
C GLU A 525 40.88 -10.97 4.43
N SER A 526 39.69 -11.43 4.04
CA SER A 526 38.82 -12.24 4.91
C SER A 526 39.39 -13.63 5.17
N ARG A 527 39.30 -14.09 6.42
CA ARG A 527 39.62 -15.46 6.81
C ARG A 527 38.33 -16.18 7.20
N SER A 528 38.23 -17.48 6.90
CA SER A 528 37.14 -18.35 7.36
C SER A 528 37.22 -18.56 8.88
N ARG A 529 36.84 -17.54 9.66
CA ARG A 529 36.87 -17.55 11.12
C ARG A 529 35.56 -16.99 11.66
N ASP A 530 35.27 -17.32 12.91
CA ASP A 530 34.22 -16.66 13.66
C ASP A 530 34.66 -15.30 14.22
N ILE A 531 33.72 -14.63 14.90
CA ILE A 531 33.99 -13.33 15.54
C ILE A 531 35.13 -13.43 16.57
N GLU A 532 35.28 -14.58 17.23
CA GLU A 532 36.32 -14.82 18.25
C GLU A 532 37.66 -15.24 17.61
N GLY A 533 37.73 -15.30 16.28
CA GLY A 533 38.93 -15.66 15.53
C GLY A 533 39.20 -17.16 15.45
N VAL A 534 38.25 -17.99 15.88
CA VAL A 534 38.30 -19.46 15.80
C VAL A 534 38.05 -19.89 14.35
N PRO A 535 38.89 -20.75 13.77
CA PRO A 535 38.66 -21.29 12.43
C PRO A 535 37.32 -22.02 12.34
N LEU A 536 36.58 -21.80 11.25
CA LEU A 536 35.28 -22.45 11.06
C LEU A 536 35.38 -23.97 11.04
N GLU A 537 36.52 -24.54 10.66
CA GLU A 537 36.79 -25.98 10.65
C GLU A 537 36.81 -26.61 12.05
N ALA A 538 37.05 -25.79 13.08
CA ALA A 538 37.07 -26.22 14.47
C ALA A 538 35.68 -26.14 15.15
N TRP A 539 34.65 -25.69 14.44
CA TRP A 539 33.31 -25.57 14.99
C TRP A 539 32.63 -26.93 15.15
N PRO A 540 31.94 -27.19 16.28
CA PRO A 540 31.07 -28.34 16.41
C PRO A 540 29.83 -28.18 15.50
N PRO A 541 29.20 -29.28 15.06
CA PRO A 541 27.95 -29.22 14.30
C PRO A 541 26.87 -28.42 15.03
N PRO A 542 26.04 -27.66 14.29
CA PRO A 542 25.04 -26.79 14.90
C PRO A 542 23.91 -27.58 15.57
N THR A 543 23.49 -27.14 16.75
CA THR A 543 22.36 -27.68 17.51
C THR A 543 21.29 -26.61 17.72
N VAL A 544 20.16 -26.97 18.32
CA VAL A 544 19.13 -25.96 18.67
C VAL A 544 19.63 -25.09 19.82
N GLU A 545 20.36 -25.68 20.77
CA GLU A 545 20.91 -25.04 21.95
C GLU A 545 22.13 -24.15 21.63
N GLU A 546 22.95 -24.57 20.66
CA GLU A 546 24.09 -23.83 20.12
C GLU A 546 23.92 -23.61 18.61
N PRO A 547 23.00 -22.71 18.18
CA PRO A 547 22.73 -22.50 16.77
C PRO A 547 23.82 -21.67 16.10
N TRP A 548 24.00 -21.85 14.81
CA TRP A 548 24.85 -20.97 14.00
C TRP A 548 24.05 -19.77 13.49
N VAL A 549 24.67 -18.58 13.52
CA VAL A 549 24.16 -17.35 12.89
C VAL A 549 25.14 -16.89 11.82
N CYS A 550 24.77 -17.08 10.56
CA CYS A 550 25.62 -16.82 9.41
C CYS A 550 25.25 -15.48 8.76
N HIS A 551 26.08 -14.45 8.94
CA HIS A 551 25.95 -13.18 8.24
C HIS A 551 26.57 -13.26 6.86
N LEU A 552 25.74 -13.30 5.83
CA LEU A 552 26.21 -13.41 4.46
C LEU A 552 26.72 -12.07 3.91
N PHE A 553 26.11 -10.95 4.30
CA PHE A 553 26.48 -9.60 3.83
C PHE A 553 27.15 -8.73 4.90
N GLY A 554 27.85 -9.38 5.82
CA GLY A 554 28.67 -8.72 6.82
C GLY A 554 27.88 -8.10 7.98
N ARG A 555 28.61 -7.39 8.83
CA ARG A 555 28.11 -6.83 10.10
C ARG A 555 28.66 -5.43 10.34
N LEU A 556 27.89 -4.57 11.02
CA LEU A 556 28.35 -3.25 11.43
C LEU A 556 29.57 -3.31 12.37
N ALA A 557 29.68 -4.37 13.17
CA ALA A 557 30.82 -4.60 14.05
C ALA A 557 32.12 -4.95 13.29
N GLU A 558 32.03 -5.31 12.01
CA GLU A 558 33.16 -5.60 11.13
C GLU A 558 32.93 -4.90 9.77
N PRO A 559 33.14 -3.57 9.69
CA PRO A 559 32.71 -2.77 8.54
C PRO A 559 33.24 -3.24 7.18
N GLU A 560 34.46 -3.78 7.13
CA GLU A 560 35.08 -4.31 5.89
C GLU A 560 34.36 -5.56 5.35
N SER A 561 33.54 -6.23 6.17
CA SER A 561 32.74 -7.39 5.76
C SER A 561 31.45 -7.00 5.04
N LEU A 562 31.04 -5.73 5.07
CA LEU A 562 29.74 -5.28 4.58
C LEU A 562 29.66 -5.32 3.05
N VAL A 563 28.61 -5.95 2.53
CA VAL A 563 28.27 -5.89 1.11
C VAL A 563 27.33 -4.72 0.90
N LEU A 564 27.79 -3.64 0.25
CA LEU A 564 27.02 -2.39 0.12
C LEU A 564 26.87 -1.96 -1.33
N THR A 565 27.93 -2.01 -2.13
CA THR A 565 27.94 -1.48 -3.50
C THR A 565 27.65 -2.57 -4.53
N GLU A 566 27.26 -2.18 -5.75
CA GLU A 566 27.08 -3.14 -6.86
C GLU A 566 28.32 -4.03 -7.06
N ASP A 567 29.52 -3.44 -7.01
CA ASP A 567 30.78 -4.19 -7.06
C ASP A 567 30.93 -5.20 -5.92
N ASP A 568 30.51 -4.85 -4.69
CA ASP A 568 30.58 -5.76 -3.55
C ASP A 568 29.64 -6.95 -3.74
N TYR A 569 28.42 -6.73 -4.24
CA TYR A 569 27.48 -7.80 -4.54
C TYR A 569 28.02 -8.76 -5.60
N PHE A 570 28.63 -8.23 -6.67
CA PHE A 570 29.25 -9.07 -7.71
C PHE A 570 30.46 -9.84 -7.18
N ALA A 571 31.30 -9.19 -6.37
CA ALA A 571 32.45 -9.84 -5.72
C ALA A 571 31.98 -10.94 -4.76
N TRP A 572 30.96 -10.68 -3.96
CA TRP A 572 30.35 -11.65 -3.07
C TRP A 572 29.81 -12.85 -3.83
N LEU A 573 29.03 -12.64 -4.90
CA LEU A 573 28.46 -13.72 -5.70
C LEU A 573 29.56 -14.55 -6.37
N SER A 574 30.63 -13.89 -6.84
CA SER A 574 31.80 -14.55 -7.41
C SER A 574 32.53 -15.41 -6.37
N ALA A 575 32.74 -14.89 -5.15
CA ALA A 575 33.34 -15.64 -4.05
C ALA A 575 32.47 -16.84 -3.65
N TRP A 576 31.15 -16.63 -3.57
CA TRP A 576 30.15 -17.66 -3.27
C TRP A 576 30.20 -18.82 -4.26
N ILE A 577 30.17 -18.51 -5.57
CA ILE A 577 30.24 -19.51 -6.64
C ILE A 577 31.62 -20.19 -6.68
N GLY A 578 32.70 -19.43 -6.53
CA GLY A 578 34.07 -19.94 -6.58
C GLY A 578 34.37 -20.90 -5.43
N LYS A 579 33.85 -20.63 -4.23
CA LYS A 579 34.08 -21.43 -3.03
C LYS A 579 33.20 -22.68 -2.94
N ARG A 580 32.11 -22.80 -3.71
CA ARG A 580 31.13 -23.92 -3.61
C ARG A 580 31.75 -25.33 -3.73
N ASN A 581 32.83 -25.47 -4.51
CA ASN A 581 33.51 -26.75 -4.74
C ASN A 581 34.72 -26.98 -3.81
N GLN A 582 35.02 -26.02 -2.94
CA GLN A 582 36.17 -26.00 -2.03
C GLN A 582 35.74 -25.65 -0.60
N LEU A 583 34.45 -25.81 -0.28
CA LEU A 583 33.94 -25.51 1.04
C LEU A 583 34.54 -26.50 2.06
N PRO A 584 35.12 -26.02 3.17
CA PRO A 584 35.44 -26.88 4.30
C PRO A 584 34.19 -27.65 4.75
N GLU A 585 34.37 -28.84 5.34
CA GLU A 585 33.25 -29.69 5.82
C GLU A 585 32.27 -28.92 6.73
N THR A 586 32.74 -27.92 7.47
CA THR A 586 31.88 -27.10 8.33
C THR A 586 30.96 -26.15 7.56
N LEU A 587 31.32 -25.70 6.35
CA LEU A 587 30.39 -24.97 5.47
C LEU A 587 29.43 -25.90 4.71
N SER A 588 29.60 -27.23 4.76
CA SER A 588 28.67 -28.20 4.17
C SER A 588 27.30 -28.24 4.87
N GLU A 589 27.28 -27.98 6.18
CA GLU A 589 26.04 -27.83 6.97
C GLU A 589 25.25 -26.61 6.53
N LEU A 590 25.92 -25.47 6.32
CA LEU A 590 25.31 -24.26 5.77
C LEU A 590 24.79 -24.50 4.35
N SER A 591 25.60 -25.13 3.50
CA SER A 591 25.20 -25.50 2.14
C SER A 591 23.96 -26.39 2.12
N THR A 592 23.90 -27.40 3.00
CA THR A 592 22.76 -28.32 3.14
C THR A 592 21.52 -27.59 3.67
N ALA A 593 21.70 -26.70 4.65
CA ALA A 593 20.60 -25.89 5.18
C ALA A 593 20.00 -24.94 4.15
N LEU A 594 20.79 -24.45 3.19
CA LEU A 594 20.33 -23.58 2.11
C LEU A 594 19.80 -24.34 0.87
N SER A 595 20.29 -25.55 0.62
CA SER A 595 20.02 -26.29 -0.63
C SER A 595 18.95 -27.37 -0.48
N VAL A 596 18.83 -27.96 0.72
CA VAL A 596 18.05 -29.18 0.95
C VAL A 596 16.91 -28.96 1.94
N ARG A 597 16.99 -27.96 2.82
CA ARG A 597 15.93 -27.68 3.80
C ARG A 597 14.92 -26.64 3.28
N PRO A 598 13.65 -26.73 3.72
CA PRO A 598 12.69 -25.65 3.56
C PRO A 598 13.22 -24.30 4.07
N LEU A 599 13.14 -23.28 3.22
CA LEU A 599 13.61 -21.93 3.54
C LEU A 599 12.46 -21.02 3.94
N LEU A 600 12.65 -20.22 4.98
CA LEU A 600 11.72 -19.18 5.41
C LEU A 600 12.38 -17.81 5.27
N PHE A 601 12.07 -17.10 4.17
CA PHE A 601 12.56 -15.75 3.90
C PHE A 601 11.67 -14.71 4.58
N VAL A 602 12.24 -13.93 5.51
CA VAL A 602 11.51 -12.89 6.26
C VAL A 602 12.29 -11.59 6.24
N GLY A 603 11.63 -10.45 6.05
CA GLY A 603 12.30 -9.15 6.07
C GLY A 603 13.05 -8.80 4.80
N TYR A 604 12.71 -9.42 3.68
CA TYR A 604 13.25 -9.06 2.37
C TYR A 604 12.26 -8.22 1.60
N GLN A 605 12.77 -7.32 0.77
CA GLN A 605 12.02 -6.82 -0.38
C GLN A 605 12.52 -7.55 -1.62
N LEU A 606 11.62 -8.18 -2.38
CA LEU A 606 12.00 -9.00 -3.53
C LEU A 606 12.78 -8.24 -4.61
N ARG A 607 12.69 -6.90 -4.68
CA ARG A 607 13.42 -6.09 -5.66
C ARG A 607 14.78 -5.61 -5.16
N ASP A 608 15.10 -5.79 -3.88
CA ASP A 608 16.37 -5.36 -3.33
C ASP A 608 17.50 -6.30 -3.78
N TRP A 609 18.68 -5.72 -3.98
CA TRP A 609 19.92 -6.47 -4.23
C TRP A 609 20.16 -7.53 -3.16
N ASP A 610 19.82 -7.22 -1.90
CA ASP A 610 19.96 -8.13 -0.76
C ASP A 610 19.27 -9.50 -1.04
N PHE A 611 18.02 -9.47 -1.50
CA PHE A 611 17.28 -10.69 -1.82
C PHE A 611 17.75 -11.30 -3.13
N GLN A 612 17.87 -10.50 -4.19
CA GLN A 612 18.15 -10.99 -5.55
C GLN A 612 19.48 -11.74 -5.62
N VAL A 613 20.54 -11.18 -5.03
CA VAL A 613 21.87 -11.80 -5.05
C VAL A 613 21.92 -13.03 -4.17
N LEU A 614 21.31 -12.99 -2.99
CA LEU A 614 21.22 -14.15 -2.10
C LEU A 614 20.46 -15.29 -2.76
N PHE A 615 19.27 -15.01 -3.29
CA PHE A 615 18.41 -16.00 -3.92
C PHE A 615 19.09 -16.63 -5.14
N GLN A 616 19.70 -15.82 -6.00
CA GLN A 616 20.52 -16.31 -7.12
C GLN A 616 21.70 -17.16 -6.62
N GLY A 617 22.35 -16.74 -5.54
CA GLY A 617 23.42 -17.49 -4.89
C GLY A 617 22.97 -18.87 -4.41
N ILE A 618 21.79 -18.98 -3.80
CA ILE A 618 21.24 -20.25 -3.31
C ILE A 618 20.79 -21.14 -4.47
N GLN A 619 20.14 -20.59 -5.50
CA GLN A 619 19.77 -21.35 -6.71
C GLN A 619 20.98 -22.00 -7.39
N ASN A 620 22.12 -21.31 -7.39
CA ASN A 620 23.39 -21.84 -7.90
C ASN A 620 24.00 -22.97 -7.05
N PHE A 621 23.56 -23.15 -5.81
CA PHE A 621 23.96 -24.22 -4.88
C PHE A 621 23.02 -25.44 -4.94
N GLY A 622 21.71 -25.19 -4.94
CA GLY A 622 20.71 -26.23 -4.68
C GLY A 622 20.32 -27.15 -5.85
N GLY A 623 20.67 -26.81 -7.09
CA GLY A 623 20.24 -27.58 -8.27
C GLY A 623 18.71 -27.83 -8.29
N GLN A 624 18.28 -28.99 -8.81
CA GLN A 624 16.85 -29.38 -8.81
C GLN A 624 16.26 -29.65 -7.40
N GLY A 625 17.08 -29.79 -6.36
CA GLY A 625 16.63 -30.16 -5.00
C GLY A 625 15.91 -29.03 -4.26
N MET A 626 16.34 -27.78 -4.46
CA MET A 626 15.70 -26.59 -3.86
C MET A 626 14.27 -26.37 -4.40
N LEU A 627 14.03 -26.73 -5.66
CA LEU A 627 12.75 -26.57 -6.37
C LEU A 627 11.64 -27.49 -5.81
N ASN A 628 12.01 -28.54 -5.06
CA ASN A 628 11.06 -29.52 -4.51
C ASN A 628 10.68 -29.23 -3.04
N ASN A 629 11.25 -28.20 -2.42
CA ASN A 629 10.98 -27.85 -1.03
C ASN A 629 9.93 -26.76 -0.88
N LEU A 630 9.18 -26.78 0.22
CA LEU A 630 8.31 -25.68 0.60
C LEU A 630 9.18 -24.49 1.04
N ASN A 631 9.42 -23.53 0.15
CA ASN A 631 10.02 -22.27 0.54
C ASN A 631 8.91 -21.24 0.76
N VAL A 632 9.00 -20.49 1.85
CA VAL A 632 8.04 -19.44 2.20
C VAL A 632 8.77 -18.12 2.19
N GLY A 633 8.22 -17.12 1.52
CA GLY A 633 8.75 -15.75 1.49
C GLY A 633 7.72 -14.76 1.98
N VAL A 634 8.16 -13.77 2.75
CA VAL A 634 7.31 -12.68 3.22
C VAL A 634 7.64 -11.42 2.43
N GLN A 635 6.62 -10.81 1.85
CA GLN A 635 6.80 -9.66 0.99
C GLN A 635 5.71 -8.62 1.23
N LEU A 636 6.11 -7.35 1.36
CA LEU A 636 5.19 -6.23 1.26
C LEU A 636 4.59 -6.18 -0.14
N MET A 637 3.27 -5.97 -0.24
CA MET A 637 2.62 -5.79 -1.52
C MET A 637 3.30 -4.62 -2.28
N PRO A 638 3.58 -4.75 -3.58
CA PRO A 638 4.33 -3.71 -4.30
C PRO A 638 3.40 -2.52 -4.51
N GLU A 639 3.45 -1.56 -3.60
CA GLU A 639 2.44 -0.50 -3.53
C GLU A 639 2.86 0.85 -4.13
N VAL A 640 4.12 1.01 -4.55
CA VAL A 640 4.65 2.36 -4.82
C VAL A 640 5.02 2.60 -6.28
N ASP A 641 5.26 1.56 -7.08
CA ASP A 641 5.79 1.72 -8.45
C ASP A 641 4.91 1.14 -9.57
N VAL A 642 3.83 0.40 -9.25
CA VAL A 642 3.08 -0.34 -10.28
C VAL A 642 1.61 0.03 -10.24
N ILE A 643 1.10 0.43 -11.41
CA ILE A 643 -0.31 0.74 -11.66
C ILE A 643 -1.22 -0.46 -11.30
N GLU A 644 -0.66 -1.68 -11.22
CA GLU A 644 -1.31 -2.96 -10.87
C GLU A 644 -0.56 -3.73 -9.78
N PRO A 645 -0.92 -3.55 -8.49
CA PRO A 645 -0.36 -4.33 -7.40
C PRO A 645 -0.55 -5.84 -7.59
N GLU A 646 -1.70 -6.28 -8.11
CA GLU A 646 -1.99 -7.69 -8.35
C GLU A 646 -1.19 -8.26 -9.52
N ALA A 647 -0.90 -7.47 -10.56
CA ALA A 647 -0.05 -7.92 -11.66
C ALA A 647 1.42 -7.96 -11.23
N ALA A 648 1.86 -7.02 -10.40
CA ALA A 648 3.18 -7.08 -9.76
C ALA A 648 3.31 -8.30 -8.84
N GLN A 649 2.26 -8.59 -8.06
CA GLN A 649 2.15 -9.80 -7.23
C GLN A 649 2.23 -11.07 -8.08
N ARG A 650 1.40 -11.20 -9.13
CA ARG A 650 1.46 -12.35 -10.06
C ARG A 650 2.81 -12.48 -10.76
N TYR A 651 3.41 -11.36 -11.16
CA TYR A 651 4.75 -11.34 -11.74
C TYR A 651 5.78 -11.88 -10.75
N LEU A 652 5.74 -11.42 -9.49
CA LEU A 652 6.66 -11.85 -8.44
C LEU A 652 6.44 -13.33 -8.06
N GLU A 653 5.18 -13.79 -7.98
CA GLU A 653 4.85 -15.20 -7.76
C GLU A 653 5.30 -16.08 -8.92
N SER A 654 5.19 -15.61 -10.16
CA SER A 654 5.69 -16.31 -11.34
C SER A 654 7.22 -16.35 -11.39
N ALA A 655 7.87 -15.22 -11.09
CA ALA A 655 9.32 -15.11 -11.02
C ALA A 655 9.90 -15.97 -9.88
N LEU A 656 9.15 -16.17 -8.80
CA LEU A 656 9.50 -16.97 -7.63
C LEU A 656 8.57 -18.17 -7.46
N LYS A 657 8.28 -18.87 -8.55
CA LYS A 657 7.39 -20.05 -8.56
C LYS A 657 7.69 -21.12 -7.50
N ASP A 658 8.94 -21.16 -7.02
CA ASP A 658 9.43 -22.10 -6.02
C ASP A 658 9.30 -21.57 -4.58
N VAL A 659 8.69 -20.39 -4.39
CA VAL A 659 8.47 -19.71 -3.10
C VAL A 659 6.99 -19.36 -2.95
N ARG A 660 6.36 -19.83 -1.86
CA ARG A 660 5.01 -19.39 -1.44
C ARG A 660 5.12 -18.03 -0.78
N ILE A 661 4.47 -17.01 -1.35
CA ILE A 661 4.59 -15.63 -0.88
C ILE A 661 3.43 -15.28 0.07
N PHE A 662 3.77 -14.82 1.28
CA PHE A 662 2.84 -14.19 2.20
C PHE A 662 2.91 -12.67 2.03
N TRP A 663 1.78 -12.07 1.64
CA TRP A 663 1.72 -10.64 1.30
C TRP A 663 1.40 -9.78 2.52
N SER A 664 2.43 -9.30 3.23
CA SER A 664 2.28 -8.44 4.40
C SER A 664 3.60 -7.79 4.82
N ASP A 665 3.54 -6.87 5.79
CA ASP A 665 4.72 -6.38 6.48
C ASP A 665 5.30 -7.47 7.41
N THR A 666 6.61 -7.40 7.62
CA THR A 666 7.37 -8.37 8.43
C THR A 666 6.78 -8.55 9.83
N LYS A 667 6.40 -7.46 10.50
CA LYS A 667 5.87 -7.52 11.87
C LYS A 667 4.53 -8.25 11.90
N THR A 668 3.67 -8.01 10.93
CA THR A 668 2.37 -8.68 10.80
C THR A 668 2.52 -10.17 10.48
N PHE A 669 3.45 -10.54 9.60
CA PHE A 669 3.75 -11.96 9.38
C PHE A 669 4.27 -12.63 10.65
N MET A 670 5.25 -12.03 11.35
CA MET A 670 5.85 -12.63 12.55
C MET A 670 4.82 -12.81 13.68
N LYS A 671 3.90 -11.85 13.84
CA LYS A 671 2.76 -11.99 14.74
C LYS A 671 1.87 -13.17 14.35
N THR A 672 1.47 -13.24 13.08
CA THR A 672 0.61 -14.31 12.56
C THR A 672 1.28 -15.68 12.71
N LEU A 673 2.58 -15.76 12.40
CA LEU A 673 3.39 -16.98 12.55
C LEU A 673 3.40 -17.45 14.00
N ARG A 674 3.67 -16.54 14.95
CA ARG A 674 3.63 -16.86 16.39
C ARG A 674 2.28 -17.42 16.82
N GLU A 675 1.19 -16.79 16.38
CA GLU A 675 -0.17 -17.21 16.75
C GLU A 675 -0.56 -18.55 16.10
N LYS A 676 -0.23 -18.76 14.82
CA LYS A 676 -0.59 -19.97 14.07
C LYS A 676 0.27 -21.18 14.44
N ALA A 677 1.55 -20.97 14.70
CA ALA A 677 2.49 -22.01 15.08
C ALA A 677 2.63 -22.16 16.61
N GLU A 678 1.83 -21.44 17.40
CA GLU A 678 1.81 -21.52 18.88
C GLU A 678 3.20 -21.36 19.51
N LEU A 679 4.00 -20.44 18.97
CA LEU A 679 5.37 -20.21 19.43
C LEU A 679 5.37 -19.51 20.79
N GLU A 680 6.00 -20.13 21.78
CA GLU A 680 6.30 -19.52 23.07
C GLU A 680 7.45 -18.52 22.88
N THR A 681 7.12 -17.23 22.84
CA THR A 681 8.10 -16.14 22.74
C THR A 681 8.40 -15.50 24.06
#